data_AF-A0A024G5T6-F1
#
_entry.id   AF-A0A024G5T6-F1
#
_cell.length_a   1.000
_cell.length_b   1.000
_cell.length_c   1.000
_cell.angle_alpha   90.00
_cell.angle_beta   90.00
_cell.angle_gamma   90.00
#
_symmetry.space_group_name_H-M   'P 1'
#
loop_
_entity.id
_entity.type
_entity.pdbx_description
1 polymer ?
#
loop_
_entity_poly.entity_id
_entity_poly.type
_entity_poly.pdbx_seq_one_letter_code
_entity_poly.pdbx_strand_id
1 'polypeptide(L)'
;MQHWRAPNLSFLSGNGHCIRTQLPSIRRLESTQLRFIKRISTRQSLAFNTSTIAKCPSVDFKDDYVYHALALSPLDVPVSDVVTKQESFFLVELSQSFIEALHSTAGLPWWAALSISGVLLRAALFPLFLVQVKSIQRMKDAGGDIRKLSSAIRYTRALSPAMDNIKQIELLKLAAKGYQIIFKKHNFFLLQTGLSSFIHIPAFVVMAYSAREMVRSGTFPGLETGGFGPWTNLMIPDDTFILPILASTLTYAGMELSLRNRSHLWTWLGRKFQLLPLLGLPFLVTLPQGIFFFWIASSSASLAQSYLMRTKRMQRFLRIQSGSSLHRNTLSANPSNKITFLPHSYDINETLWTLHSSSCGDAFKSTFGVAIDVDGVLIRGKVPIPGAASVLQGLQDRAIPHVIMTNAGGYVEERKAEQLSEILNYEIDPKKMCLSHSPMRKLAAKYKNELVLAVGKDCTDLSAVMKKYGFQNALTVGQLHNNFPKLYPDIPISSDAERLNMVQLELCKHQFAAVFVLIDPIYWGRELQIVMDVVCAQEGRLGDEGLRQQVPIYSACMDFQYMSDFHLPRYGAGAFRAVLEHLYHRTTGHHLEQTFYGKPEKTSFEYVEKLIDEQHENVERIYMIGDNPLTDIQGANGAGGRWKSLLTLSGMHVGPGNHKEHPAYRVVADVNEAFKFMLQDFSKGQ
;
A
#
# COMPACT_ATOMS: atom_id res chain seq x y z
N MET A 1 -6.52 -75.94 -1.46
CA MET A 1 -7.37 -76.67 -2.42
C MET A 1 -8.70 -76.97 -1.73
N GLN A 2 -9.82 -76.98 -2.48
CA GLN A 2 -11.20 -77.22 -2.01
C GLN A 2 -11.84 -76.05 -1.24
N HIS A 3 -13.14 -75.72 -1.28
CA HIS A 3 -14.29 -76.04 -2.14
C HIS A 3 -15.42 -75.06 -1.74
N TRP A 4 -16.18 -74.57 -2.74
CA TRP A 4 -17.65 -74.40 -2.79
C TRP A 4 -18.53 -73.61 -1.77
N ARG A 5 -19.42 -72.80 -2.40
CA ARG A 5 -20.86 -72.49 -2.17
C ARG A 5 -21.35 -71.64 -0.98
N ALA A 6 -22.32 -70.77 -1.32
CA ALA A 6 -23.11 -69.82 -0.51
C ALA A 6 -24.05 -70.51 0.51
N PRO A 7 -24.65 -69.75 1.46
CA PRO A 7 -26.02 -69.24 1.22
C PRO A 7 -26.42 -67.90 1.90
N ASN A 8 -27.62 -67.45 1.52
CA ASN A 8 -28.44 -66.30 1.98
C ASN A 8 -28.89 -66.32 3.46
N LEU A 9 -29.43 -65.18 3.97
CA LEU A 9 -30.65 -64.99 4.83
C LEU A 9 -30.62 -63.55 5.41
N SER A 10 -31.48 -62.60 5.01
CA SER A 10 -32.89 -62.31 5.38
C SER A 10 -33.14 -61.53 6.69
N PHE A 11 -34.03 -60.54 6.57
CA PHE A 11 -34.53 -59.50 7.51
C PHE A 11 -35.24 -59.96 8.80
N LEU A 12 -35.45 -58.97 9.71
CA LEU A 12 -36.41 -58.80 10.84
C LEU A 12 -35.70 -58.69 12.21
N SER A 13 -36.03 -57.84 13.19
CA SER A 13 -37.08 -56.84 13.44
C SER A 13 -36.82 -56.18 14.80
N GLY A 14 -37.24 -54.92 15.00
CA GLY A 14 -37.94 -54.52 16.25
C GLY A 14 -37.16 -54.04 17.48
N ASN A 15 -37.11 -52.71 17.63
CA ASN A 15 -37.45 -51.89 18.81
C ASN A 15 -36.87 -52.14 20.22
N GLY A 16 -36.25 -51.08 20.76
CA GLY A 16 -36.09 -50.83 22.20
C GLY A 16 -35.43 -49.46 22.48
N HIS A 17 -36.24 -48.41 22.63
CA HIS A 17 -35.87 -47.03 22.94
C HIS A 17 -35.41 -46.80 24.40
N CYS A 18 -34.41 -45.93 24.60
CA CYS A 18 -34.41 -44.76 25.51
C CYS A 18 -33.04 -44.02 25.41
N ILE A 19 -32.91 -42.87 24.73
CA ILE A 19 -33.13 -41.46 25.21
C ILE A 19 -32.14 -41.13 26.35
N ARG A 20 -31.22 -40.14 26.33
CA ARG A 20 -31.14 -38.73 25.83
C ARG A 20 -29.64 -38.34 25.85
N THR A 21 -29.07 -37.54 24.96
CA THR A 21 -29.07 -36.06 25.01
C THR A 21 -28.74 -35.42 23.65
N GLN A 22 -29.20 -34.17 23.49
CA GLN A 22 -29.54 -33.47 22.25
C GLN A 22 -28.37 -32.78 21.55
N LEU A 23 -28.35 -32.82 20.21
CA LEU A 23 -27.70 -31.88 19.30
C LEU A 23 -28.72 -31.51 18.19
N PRO A 24 -29.00 -30.23 17.90
CA PRO A 24 -29.98 -29.85 16.88
C PRO A 24 -29.41 -29.84 15.45
N SER A 25 -30.17 -30.49 14.56
CA SER A 25 -30.36 -30.32 13.12
C SER A 25 -29.56 -29.27 12.34
N ILE A 26 -28.81 -29.73 11.33
CA ILE A 26 -28.47 -28.95 10.11
C ILE A 26 -29.30 -29.50 8.95
N ARG A 27 -30.42 -28.86 8.67
CA ARG A 27 -31.11 -28.89 7.36
C ARG A 27 -31.18 -27.45 6.87
N ARG A 28 -30.61 -27.21 5.67
CA ARG A 28 -30.64 -26.03 4.78
C ARG A 28 -29.23 -25.48 4.56
N LEU A 29 -28.61 -25.86 3.43
CA LEU A 29 -27.71 -25.03 2.62
C LEU A 29 -27.24 -25.78 1.35
N GLU A 30 -28.15 -26.40 0.60
CA GLU A 30 -27.83 -27.00 -0.72
C GLU A 30 -28.79 -26.55 -1.84
N SER A 31 -29.12 -25.25 -1.94
CA SER A 31 -30.05 -24.79 -3.00
C SER A 31 -29.69 -23.50 -3.73
N THR A 32 -28.47 -22.97 -3.57
CA THR A 32 -28.05 -21.71 -4.22
C THR A 32 -26.90 -21.86 -5.22
N GLN A 33 -26.00 -22.85 -5.08
CA GLN A 33 -24.86 -22.99 -6.00
C GLN A 33 -25.19 -23.75 -7.30
N LEU A 34 -26.18 -24.64 -7.31
CA LEU A 34 -26.56 -25.41 -8.50
C LEU A 34 -27.40 -24.63 -9.53
N ARG A 35 -27.90 -23.43 -9.20
CA ARG A 35 -28.65 -22.57 -10.14
C ARG A 35 -27.77 -21.64 -10.97
N PHE A 36 -26.53 -21.40 -10.56
CA PHE A 36 -25.61 -20.50 -11.27
C PHE A 36 -24.90 -21.20 -12.46
N ILE A 37 -24.59 -22.50 -12.31
CA ILE A 37 -23.88 -23.29 -13.34
C ILE A 37 -24.78 -23.62 -14.55
N LYS A 38 -26.10 -23.69 -14.37
CA LYS A 38 -27.04 -24.02 -15.47
C LYS A 38 -27.41 -22.83 -16.37
N ARG A 39 -27.02 -21.59 -16.03
CA ARG A 39 -27.38 -20.37 -16.79
C ARG A 39 -26.28 -19.87 -17.74
N ILE A 40 -25.05 -20.36 -17.59
CA ILE A 40 -23.91 -19.99 -18.46
C ILE A 40 -23.74 -20.98 -19.63
N SER A 41 -24.25 -22.22 -19.49
CA SER A 41 -24.10 -23.29 -20.50
C SER A 41 -25.10 -23.25 -21.67
N THR A 42 -26.05 -22.31 -21.72
CA THR A 42 -27.17 -22.33 -22.71
C THR A 42 -27.18 -21.18 -23.71
N ARG A 43 -26.07 -20.46 -23.89
CA ARG A 43 -25.98 -19.36 -24.89
C ARG A 43 -24.95 -19.56 -26.02
N GLN A 44 -24.40 -20.75 -26.18
CA GLN A 44 -23.56 -21.11 -27.33
C GLN A 44 -23.95 -22.47 -27.91
N SER A 45 -25.17 -22.59 -28.41
CA SER A 45 -25.47 -23.50 -29.52
C SER A 45 -26.76 -23.04 -30.16
N LEU A 46 -26.70 -22.48 -31.35
CA LEU A 46 -27.80 -22.57 -32.33
C LEU A 46 -27.23 -22.32 -33.72
N ALA A 47 -27.01 -23.47 -34.36
CA ALA A 47 -27.00 -23.78 -35.78
C ALA A 47 -27.06 -22.62 -36.80
N PHE A 48 -26.06 -22.65 -37.69
CA PHE A 48 -26.21 -22.33 -39.10
C PHE A 48 -27.54 -22.86 -39.65
N ASN A 49 -28.34 -21.97 -40.26
CA ASN A 49 -29.32 -22.38 -41.25
C ASN A 49 -29.32 -21.35 -42.39
N THR A 50 -28.73 -21.75 -43.50
CA THR A 50 -28.76 -21.04 -44.79
C THR A 50 -30.07 -21.37 -45.50
N SER A 51 -31.02 -20.44 -45.49
CA SER A 51 -32.00 -20.23 -46.58
C SER A 51 -32.99 -19.15 -46.18
N THR A 52 -32.93 -17.98 -46.83
CA THR A 52 -34.06 -17.29 -47.50
C THR A 52 -33.59 -15.86 -47.81
N ILE A 53 -33.34 -15.59 -49.09
CA ILE A 53 -33.12 -14.25 -49.64
C ILE A 53 -34.48 -13.58 -49.82
N ALA A 54 -34.69 -12.39 -49.23
CA ALA A 54 -35.71 -11.43 -49.67
C ALA A 54 -35.32 -9.97 -49.28
N LYS A 55 -35.34 -9.09 -50.28
CA LYS A 55 -34.99 -7.65 -50.31
C LYS A 55 -35.92 -6.78 -49.42
N CYS A 56 -35.46 -5.71 -48.76
CA CYS A 56 -35.46 -4.28 -49.18
C CYS A 56 -35.40 -3.40 -47.88
N PRO A 57 -35.29 -2.05 -47.92
CA PRO A 57 -34.41 -1.14 -48.65
C PRO A 57 -33.62 -0.19 -47.69
N SER A 58 -32.61 0.50 -48.22
CA SER A 58 -31.89 1.61 -47.59
C SER A 58 -32.74 2.89 -47.57
N VAL A 59 -32.81 3.60 -46.43
CA VAL A 59 -33.33 4.97 -46.33
C VAL A 59 -32.40 5.84 -45.47
N ASP A 60 -32.04 6.97 -46.06
CA ASP A 60 -31.20 8.09 -45.62
C ASP A 60 -31.52 8.67 -44.23
N PHE A 61 -30.49 9.20 -43.58
CA PHE A 61 -30.62 10.44 -42.80
C PHE A 61 -29.67 11.49 -43.39
N LYS A 62 -30.28 12.58 -43.86
CA LYS A 62 -29.69 13.74 -44.53
C LYS A 62 -28.78 14.57 -43.61
N ASP A 63 -27.77 15.15 -44.25
CA ASP A 63 -26.84 16.17 -43.76
C ASP A 63 -27.51 17.40 -43.13
N ASP A 64 -26.86 18.03 -42.13
CA ASP A 64 -26.20 19.33 -42.34
C ASP A 64 -25.46 19.84 -41.07
N TYR A 65 -24.46 20.72 -41.31
CA TYR A 65 -23.63 21.52 -40.40
C TYR A 65 -22.17 21.11 -40.16
N VAL A 66 -21.39 21.23 -41.24
CA VAL A 66 -20.08 21.92 -41.39
C VAL A 66 -19.33 22.38 -40.13
N TYR A 67 -18.06 21.94 -40.00
CA TYR A 67 -16.91 22.85 -39.79
C TYR A 67 -15.72 22.40 -40.65
N HIS A 68 -15.23 23.32 -41.47
CA HIS A 68 -14.07 23.17 -42.37
C HIS A 68 -12.76 22.96 -41.60
N ALA A 69 -12.10 21.83 -41.82
CA ALA A 69 -10.65 21.72 -41.66
C ALA A 69 -10.00 22.05 -43.02
N LEU A 70 -9.17 23.10 -43.05
CA LEU A 70 -8.40 23.52 -44.21
C LEU A 70 -7.49 22.37 -44.69
N ALA A 71 -7.65 22.03 -45.95
CA ALA A 71 -6.88 21.03 -46.67
C ALA A 71 -5.42 21.48 -46.84
N LEU A 72 -4.49 20.62 -46.41
CA LEU A 72 -3.19 20.47 -47.03
C LEU A 72 -3.19 19.10 -47.72
N SER A 73 -2.95 19.09 -49.03
CA SER A 73 -3.00 17.90 -49.87
C SER A 73 -2.00 16.81 -49.41
N PRO A 74 -2.31 15.51 -49.62
CA PRO A 74 -1.47 14.42 -49.16
C PRO A 74 -0.27 14.23 -50.08
N LEU A 75 0.93 14.20 -49.51
CA LEU A 75 2.08 13.54 -50.12
C LEU A 75 1.93 12.04 -49.88
N ASP A 76 2.00 11.27 -50.96
CA ASP A 76 1.99 9.81 -50.98
C ASP A 76 3.05 9.23 -50.03
N VAL A 77 2.62 8.50 -49.00
CA VAL A 77 3.46 7.61 -48.20
C VAL A 77 2.84 6.21 -48.26
N PRO A 78 3.62 5.14 -48.53
CA PRO A 78 3.07 3.80 -48.71
C PRO A 78 2.42 3.29 -47.41
N VAL A 79 1.24 2.71 -47.56
CA VAL A 79 0.53 2.00 -46.48
C VAL A 79 1.23 0.67 -46.22
N SER A 80 2.19 0.65 -45.30
CA SER A 80 2.72 -0.61 -44.75
C SER A 80 3.09 -0.57 -43.26
N ASP A 81 2.65 0.42 -42.46
CA ASP A 81 3.04 0.51 -41.04
C ASP A 81 1.93 1.05 -40.12
N VAL A 82 0.71 0.50 -40.20
CA VAL A 82 -0.33 0.76 -39.18
C VAL A 82 -0.87 -0.55 -38.62
N VAL A 83 0.02 -1.31 -37.99
CA VAL A 83 -0.35 -2.22 -36.91
C VAL A 83 -0.02 -1.50 -35.61
N THR A 84 -1.03 -1.34 -34.75
CA THR A 84 -0.97 -0.68 -33.45
C THR A 84 0.18 -1.23 -32.59
N LYS A 85 1.31 -0.51 -32.56
CA LYS A 85 2.42 -0.79 -31.62
C LYS A 85 2.00 -0.35 -30.22
N GLN A 86 1.44 -1.28 -29.46
CA GLN A 86 1.23 -1.11 -28.02
C GLN A 86 2.62 -1.04 -27.37
N GLU A 87 2.97 0.09 -26.76
CA GLU A 87 4.28 0.27 -26.10
C GLU A 87 4.51 -0.86 -25.09
N SER A 88 5.42 -1.76 -25.45
CA SER A 88 5.74 -2.92 -24.63
C SER A 88 6.71 -2.48 -23.54
N PHE A 89 6.52 -3.00 -22.33
CA PHE A 89 7.39 -2.67 -21.20
C PHE A 89 8.87 -2.95 -21.54
N PHE A 90 9.79 -2.03 -21.22
CA PHE A 90 11.21 -2.11 -21.61
C PHE A 90 11.87 -3.48 -21.33
N LEU A 91 11.58 -4.13 -20.18
CA LEU A 91 12.16 -5.45 -19.87
C LEU A 91 11.60 -6.58 -20.75
N VAL A 92 10.38 -6.42 -21.27
CA VAL A 92 9.78 -7.37 -22.23
C VAL A 92 10.50 -7.23 -23.56
N GLU A 93 10.65 -6.01 -24.08
CA GLU A 93 11.37 -5.76 -25.33
C GLU A 93 12.82 -6.29 -25.26
N LEU A 94 13.54 -5.99 -24.18
CA LEU A 94 14.90 -6.50 -23.96
C LEU A 94 14.95 -8.04 -23.97
N SER A 95 13.97 -8.69 -23.35
CA SER A 95 13.88 -10.16 -23.30
C SER A 95 13.58 -10.74 -24.68
N GLN A 96 12.69 -10.11 -25.44
CA GLN A 96 12.33 -10.52 -26.79
C GLN A 96 13.52 -10.39 -27.74
N SER A 97 14.20 -9.23 -27.74
CA SER A 97 15.41 -9.02 -28.54
C SER A 97 16.52 -10.00 -28.20
N PHE A 98 16.66 -10.38 -26.92
CA PHE A 98 17.63 -11.40 -26.52
C PHE A 98 17.28 -12.80 -27.06
N ILE A 99 16.01 -13.22 -26.98
CA ILE A 99 15.57 -14.50 -27.53
C ILE A 99 15.73 -14.51 -29.06
N GLU A 100 15.34 -13.42 -29.72
CA GLU A 100 15.49 -13.25 -31.16
C GLU A 100 16.96 -13.32 -31.57
N ALA A 101 17.86 -12.65 -30.85
CA ALA A 101 19.30 -12.72 -31.12
C ALA A 101 19.82 -14.16 -31.03
N LEU A 102 19.37 -14.97 -30.06
CA LEU A 102 19.74 -16.39 -29.99
C LEU A 102 19.25 -17.18 -31.22
N HIS A 103 18.08 -16.85 -31.76
CA HIS A 103 17.55 -17.48 -32.97
C HIS A 103 18.32 -17.03 -34.22
N SER A 104 18.42 -15.72 -34.44
CA SER A 104 18.93 -15.13 -35.68
C SER A 104 20.46 -15.17 -35.80
N THR A 105 21.18 -14.91 -34.71
CA THR A 105 22.66 -14.84 -34.75
C THR A 105 23.32 -16.20 -34.62
N ALA A 106 22.74 -17.12 -33.84
CA ALA A 106 23.29 -18.46 -33.65
C ALA A 106 22.64 -19.51 -34.57
N GLY A 107 21.66 -19.13 -35.39
CA GLY A 107 20.97 -20.02 -36.33
C GLY A 107 20.18 -21.14 -35.65
N LEU A 108 19.76 -20.94 -34.40
CA LEU A 108 19.11 -21.96 -33.59
C LEU A 108 17.62 -22.05 -33.95
N PRO A 109 17.01 -23.25 -33.97
CA PRO A 109 15.55 -23.34 -34.06
C PRO A 109 14.88 -22.68 -32.85
N TRP A 110 13.67 -22.16 -33.02
CA TRP A 110 12.98 -21.36 -32.00
C TRP A 110 12.85 -22.07 -30.65
N TRP A 111 12.53 -23.37 -30.63
CA TRP A 111 12.47 -24.15 -29.39
C TRP A 111 13.81 -24.16 -28.62
N ALA A 112 14.93 -24.17 -29.34
CA ALA A 112 16.27 -24.18 -28.75
C ALA A 112 16.65 -22.79 -28.24
N ALA A 113 16.33 -21.72 -28.99
CA ALA A 113 16.54 -20.35 -28.55
C ALA A 113 15.77 -20.04 -27.25
N LEU A 114 14.50 -20.45 -27.16
CA LEU A 114 13.67 -20.33 -25.96
C LEU A 114 14.21 -21.17 -24.78
N SER A 115 14.69 -22.38 -25.05
CA SER A 115 15.26 -23.24 -24.01
C SER A 115 16.57 -22.67 -23.46
N ILE A 116 17.46 -22.23 -24.35
CA ILE A 116 18.78 -21.66 -24.00
C ILE A 116 18.62 -20.35 -23.24
N SER A 117 17.69 -19.48 -23.63
CA SER A 117 17.42 -18.24 -22.90
C SER A 117 17.03 -18.51 -21.44
N GLY A 118 16.24 -19.57 -21.20
CA GLY A 118 15.91 -20.05 -19.86
C GLY A 118 17.12 -20.48 -19.05
N VAL A 119 18.04 -21.24 -19.64
CA VAL A 119 19.27 -21.68 -18.97
C VAL A 119 20.20 -20.49 -18.70
N LEU A 120 20.37 -19.58 -19.66
CA LEU A 120 21.22 -18.41 -19.53
C LEU A 120 20.70 -17.43 -18.46
N LEU A 121 19.38 -17.23 -18.37
CA LEU A 121 18.78 -16.45 -17.28
C LEU A 121 19.15 -17.03 -15.91
N ARG A 122 19.13 -18.37 -15.79
CA ARG A 122 19.55 -19.05 -14.55
C ARG A 122 21.03 -18.93 -14.28
N ALA A 123 21.87 -18.94 -15.31
CA ALA A 123 23.31 -18.72 -15.17
C ALA A 123 23.62 -17.27 -14.74
N ALA A 124 22.96 -16.28 -15.34
CA ALA A 124 23.12 -14.87 -15.01
C ALA A 124 22.72 -14.55 -13.57
N LEU A 125 21.64 -15.17 -13.07
CA LEU A 125 21.17 -14.98 -11.69
C LEU A 125 21.86 -15.89 -10.67
N PHE A 126 22.76 -16.78 -11.10
CA PHE A 126 23.45 -17.72 -10.22
C PHE A 126 24.27 -17.06 -9.09
N PRO A 127 25.01 -15.95 -9.30
CA PRO A 127 25.74 -15.28 -8.21
C PRO A 127 24.83 -14.80 -7.09
N LEU A 128 23.63 -14.31 -7.42
CA LEU A 128 22.62 -13.88 -6.45
C LEU A 128 22.13 -15.07 -5.62
N PHE A 129 21.86 -16.19 -6.28
CA PHE A 129 21.49 -17.44 -5.63
C PHE A 129 22.59 -17.92 -4.66
N LEU A 130 23.87 -17.75 -5.00
CA LEU A 130 24.99 -18.06 -4.09
C LEU A 130 24.98 -17.20 -2.82
N VAL A 131 24.68 -15.89 -2.94
CA VAL A 131 24.53 -15.00 -1.78
C VAL A 131 23.41 -15.50 -0.88
N GLN A 132 22.28 -15.90 -1.46
CA GLN A 132 21.16 -16.46 -0.70
C GLN A 132 21.58 -17.74 0.06
N VAL A 133 22.19 -18.72 -0.64
CA VAL A 133 22.61 -19.98 -0.03
C VAL A 133 23.60 -19.76 1.10
N LYS A 134 24.58 -18.87 0.93
CA LYS A 134 25.56 -18.51 1.98
C LYS A 134 24.88 -17.86 3.18
N SER A 135 23.92 -16.97 2.96
CA SER A 135 23.16 -16.32 4.05
C SER A 135 22.33 -17.33 4.86
N ILE A 136 21.71 -18.31 4.19
CA ILE A 136 20.96 -19.39 4.84
C ILE A 136 21.87 -20.26 5.70
N GLN A 137 23.11 -20.52 5.26
CA GLN A 137 24.08 -21.28 6.04
C GLN A 137 24.46 -20.53 7.32
N ARG A 138 24.81 -19.23 7.22
CA ARG A 138 25.11 -18.38 8.38
C ARG A 138 23.94 -18.32 9.38
N MET A 139 22.71 -18.31 8.88
CA MET A 139 21.51 -18.38 9.72
C MET A 139 21.39 -19.74 10.44
N LYS A 140 21.76 -20.85 9.78
CA LYS A 140 21.79 -22.18 10.43
C LYS A 140 22.85 -22.23 11.53
N ASP A 141 24.02 -21.66 11.29
CA ASP A 141 25.11 -21.58 12.27
C ASP A 141 24.71 -20.71 13.48
N ALA A 142 23.94 -19.64 13.24
CA ALA A 142 23.33 -18.82 14.28
C ALA A 142 22.22 -19.52 15.08
N GLY A 143 21.74 -20.69 14.62
CA GLY A 143 20.59 -21.38 15.18
C GLY A 143 20.72 -21.72 16.67
N GLY A 144 21.93 -22.00 17.15
CA GLY A 144 22.19 -22.24 18.58
C GLY A 144 21.94 -21.01 19.44
N ASP A 145 22.49 -19.86 19.02
CA ASP A 145 22.33 -18.58 19.72
C ASP A 145 20.88 -18.08 19.65
N ILE A 146 20.23 -18.25 18.49
CA ILE A 146 18.81 -17.96 18.29
C ILE A 146 17.95 -18.77 19.26
N ARG A 147 18.22 -20.07 19.41
CA ARG A 147 17.47 -20.94 20.34
C ARG A 147 17.67 -20.52 21.79
N LYS A 148 18.90 -20.21 22.21
CA LYS A 148 19.21 -19.72 23.57
C LYS A 148 18.47 -18.43 23.90
N LEU A 149 18.51 -17.46 22.98
CA LEU A 149 17.79 -16.19 23.14
C LEU A 149 16.27 -16.43 23.19
N SER A 150 15.75 -17.26 22.28
CA SER A 150 14.31 -17.60 22.24
C SER A 150 13.85 -18.33 23.50
N SER A 151 14.65 -19.24 24.06
CA SER A 151 14.32 -19.92 25.32
C SER A 151 14.37 -18.97 26.52
N ALA A 152 15.34 -18.05 26.56
CA ALA A 152 15.41 -17.03 27.61
C ALA A 152 14.17 -16.12 27.60
N ILE A 153 13.78 -15.62 26.42
CA ILE A 153 12.57 -14.79 26.25
C ILE A 153 11.31 -15.56 26.69
N ARG A 154 11.18 -16.83 26.27
CA ARG A 154 10.04 -17.67 26.68
C ARG A 154 10.01 -17.94 28.17
N TYR A 155 11.16 -18.18 28.79
CA TYR A 155 11.27 -18.40 30.25
C TYR A 155 10.89 -17.14 31.03
N THR A 156 11.40 -15.96 30.64
CA THR A 156 11.03 -14.68 31.24
C THR A 156 9.53 -14.40 31.10
N ARG A 157 8.93 -14.76 29.96
CA ARG A 157 7.48 -14.64 29.74
C ARG A 157 6.66 -15.63 30.58
N ALA A 158 7.16 -16.84 30.79
CA ALA A 158 6.49 -17.86 31.59
C ALA A 158 6.57 -17.59 33.11
N LEU A 159 7.66 -16.98 33.59
CA LEU A 159 7.79 -16.57 35.00
C LEU A 159 6.96 -15.33 35.36
N SER A 160 6.56 -14.54 34.37
CA SER A 160 5.75 -13.34 34.60
C SER A 160 4.55 -13.32 33.64
N PRO A 161 3.55 -14.20 33.86
CA PRO A 161 2.36 -14.27 33.02
C PRO A 161 1.47 -13.01 33.17
N ALA A 162 1.55 -12.30 34.30
CA ALA A 162 0.89 -11.03 34.57
C ALA A 162 1.83 -9.82 34.33
N MET A 163 2.57 -9.83 33.21
CA MET A 163 3.49 -8.73 32.88
C MET A 163 2.70 -7.51 32.35
N ASP A 164 2.89 -6.34 32.98
CA ASP A 164 2.36 -5.06 32.50
C ASP A 164 2.78 -4.78 31.05
N ASN A 165 1.93 -4.09 30.27
CA ASN A 165 2.17 -3.79 28.85
C ASN A 165 3.53 -3.12 28.60
N ILE A 166 4.02 -2.30 29.54
CA ILE A 166 5.33 -1.64 29.47
C ILE A 166 6.48 -2.66 29.53
N LYS A 167 6.44 -3.61 30.47
CA LYS A 167 7.46 -4.65 30.62
C LYS A 167 7.44 -5.64 29.45
N GLN A 168 6.27 -5.88 28.85
CA GLN A 168 6.17 -6.65 27.61
C GLN A 168 6.88 -5.95 26.44
N ILE A 169 6.69 -4.64 26.29
CA ILE A 169 7.37 -3.83 25.26
C ILE A 169 8.89 -3.81 25.51
N GLU A 170 9.32 -3.72 26.76
CA GLU A 170 10.74 -3.76 27.12
C GLU A 170 11.38 -5.12 26.80
N LEU A 171 10.69 -6.22 27.11
CA LEU A 171 11.13 -7.57 26.75
C LEU A 171 11.23 -7.75 25.23
N LEU A 172 10.31 -7.16 24.45
CA LEU A 172 10.36 -7.16 23.00
C LEU A 172 11.54 -6.33 22.45
N LYS A 173 11.83 -5.16 23.04
CA LYS A 173 13.01 -4.34 22.69
C LYS A 173 14.31 -5.07 22.99
N LEU A 174 14.40 -5.74 24.13
CA LEU A 174 15.56 -6.55 24.51
C LEU A 174 15.74 -7.74 23.56
N ALA A 175 14.64 -8.40 23.20
CA ALA A 175 14.64 -9.47 22.21
C ALA A 175 15.15 -8.96 20.84
N ALA A 176 14.66 -7.82 20.36
CA ALA A 176 15.08 -7.22 19.10
C ALA A 176 16.59 -6.88 19.10
N LYS A 177 17.10 -6.25 20.17
CA LYS A 177 18.54 -6.02 20.35
C LYS A 177 19.34 -7.33 20.35
N GLY A 178 18.84 -8.36 21.03
CA GLY A 178 19.46 -9.68 21.05
C GLY A 178 19.58 -10.29 19.65
N TYR A 179 18.51 -10.24 18.85
CA TYR A 179 18.54 -10.71 17.46
C TYR A 179 19.52 -9.91 16.59
N GLN A 180 19.58 -8.58 16.74
CA GLN A 180 20.55 -7.74 16.02
C GLN A 180 22.01 -8.11 16.33
N ILE A 181 22.32 -8.39 17.60
CA ILE A 181 23.67 -8.82 18.01
C ILE A 181 24.01 -10.16 17.37
N ILE A 182 23.08 -11.12 17.35
CA ILE A 182 23.26 -12.43 16.71
C ILE A 182 23.50 -12.25 15.20
N PHE A 183 22.72 -11.41 14.53
CA PHE A 183 22.88 -11.15 13.09
C PHE A 183 24.23 -10.52 12.75
N LYS A 184 24.70 -9.56 13.58
CA LYS A 184 26.05 -8.99 13.45
C LYS A 184 27.14 -10.02 13.70
N LYS A 185 27.02 -10.83 14.75
CA LYS A 185 27.99 -11.88 15.12
C LYS A 185 28.18 -12.90 14.01
N HIS A 186 27.09 -13.35 13.37
CA HIS A 186 27.12 -14.35 12.31
C HIS A 186 27.16 -13.74 10.90
N ASN A 187 27.28 -12.41 10.79
CA ASN A 187 27.38 -11.64 9.54
C ASN A 187 26.33 -12.03 8.48
N PHE A 188 25.05 -12.07 8.87
CA PHE A 188 23.96 -12.33 7.93
C PHE A 188 22.78 -11.39 8.18
N PHE A 189 22.08 -11.04 7.10
CA PHE A 189 20.84 -10.28 7.16
C PHE A 189 19.66 -11.16 6.76
N LEU A 190 18.54 -11.06 7.48
CA LEU A 190 17.37 -11.94 7.26
C LEU A 190 16.83 -11.85 5.83
N LEU A 191 16.79 -10.65 5.23
CA LEU A 191 16.30 -10.43 3.87
C LEU A 191 17.17 -11.14 2.81
N GLN A 192 18.48 -11.26 3.06
CA GLN A 192 19.41 -12.00 2.17
C GLN A 192 19.06 -13.49 2.08
N THR A 193 18.35 -14.05 3.06
CA THR A 193 17.91 -15.47 3.04
C THR A 193 16.77 -15.74 2.05
N GLY A 194 16.05 -14.68 1.61
CA GLY A 194 14.97 -14.72 0.62
C GLY A 194 15.24 -13.94 -0.68
N LEU A 195 16.36 -13.21 -0.75
CA LEU A 195 16.68 -12.25 -1.83
C LEU A 195 16.56 -12.83 -3.25
N SER A 196 17.02 -14.07 -3.48
CA SER A 196 16.92 -14.70 -4.81
C SER A 196 15.46 -14.91 -5.23
N SER A 197 14.56 -15.28 -4.32
CA SER A 197 13.14 -15.49 -4.66
C SER A 197 12.47 -14.21 -5.15
N PHE A 198 12.81 -13.05 -4.56
CA PHE A 198 12.25 -11.76 -4.94
C PHE A 198 12.69 -11.26 -6.31
N ILE A 199 13.85 -11.71 -6.81
CA ILE A 199 14.38 -11.30 -8.13
C ILE A 199 14.06 -12.35 -9.19
N HIS A 200 14.17 -13.64 -8.87
CA HIS A 200 13.92 -14.72 -9.82
C HIS A 200 12.45 -14.82 -10.26
N ILE A 201 11.48 -14.62 -9.34
CA ILE A 201 10.06 -14.75 -9.69
C ILE A 201 9.66 -13.67 -10.72
N PRO A 202 9.91 -12.37 -10.50
CA PRO A 202 9.63 -11.36 -11.51
C PRO A 202 10.39 -11.59 -12.81
N ALA A 203 11.68 -11.93 -12.76
CA ALA A 203 12.47 -12.21 -13.97
C ALA A 203 11.91 -13.38 -14.79
N PHE A 204 11.45 -14.44 -14.12
CA PHE A 204 10.79 -15.57 -14.76
C PHE A 204 9.45 -15.16 -15.38
N VAL A 205 8.63 -14.37 -14.68
CA VAL A 205 7.34 -13.88 -15.18
C VAL A 205 7.52 -12.99 -16.40
N VAL A 206 8.49 -12.06 -16.39
CA VAL A 206 8.81 -11.20 -17.53
C VAL A 206 9.21 -12.05 -18.73
N MET A 207 10.08 -13.05 -18.55
CA MET A 207 10.53 -13.90 -19.63
C MET A 207 9.42 -14.81 -20.18
N ALA A 208 8.58 -15.39 -19.31
CA ALA A 208 7.43 -16.19 -19.71
C ALA A 208 6.37 -15.35 -20.45
N TYR A 209 6.13 -14.12 -19.99
CA TYR A 209 5.25 -13.17 -20.66
C TYR A 209 5.83 -12.76 -22.01
N SER A 210 7.14 -12.50 -22.09
CA SER A 210 7.83 -12.15 -23.34
C SER A 210 7.69 -13.26 -24.37
N ALA A 211 7.95 -14.51 -23.99
CA ALA A 211 7.77 -15.68 -24.86
C ALA A 211 6.32 -15.84 -25.32
N ARG A 212 5.33 -15.60 -24.43
CA ARG A 212 3.91 -15.61 -24.77
C ARG A 212 3.56 -14.52 -25.78
N GLU A 213 4.10 -13.33 -25.59
CA GLU A 213 3.81 -12.18 -26.43
C GLU A 213 4.46 -12.32 -27.81
N MET A 214 5.69 -12.85 -27.91
CA MET A 214 6.32 -13.18 -29.20
C MET A 214 5.47 -14.15 -30.02
N VAL A 215 4.89 -15.13 -29.33
CA VAL A 215 3.96 -16.09 -29.94
C VAL A 215 2.64 -15.45 -30.36
N ARG A 216 2.09 -14.54 -29.53
CA ARG A 216 0.79 -13.91 -29.80
C ARG A 216 0.86 -12.81 -30.85
N SER A 217 1.96 -12.05 -30.91
CA SER A 217 2.08 -10.86 -31.75
C SER A 217 2.23 -11.19 -33.23
N GLY A 218 2.62 -12.43 -33.57
CA GLY A 218 2.87 -12.86 -34.95
C GLY A 218 4.01 -12.12 -35.65
N THR A 219 4.78 -11.30 -34.91
CA THR A 219 5.82 -10.41 -35.46
C THR A 219 7.11 -11.18 -35.78
N PHE A 220 7.31 -12.33 -35.16
CA PHE A 220 8.53 -13.13 -35.28
C PHE A 220 8.29 -14.32 -36.22
N PRO A 221 8.85 -14.31 -37.45
CA PRO A 221 8.60 -15.35 -38.44
C PRO A 221 9.22 -16.69 -38.03
N GLY A 222 8.57 -17.79 -38.39
CA GLY A 222 9.07 -19.16 -38.17
C GLY A 222 8.68 -19.82 -36.85
N LEU A 223 7.93 -19.15 -35.97
CA LEU A 223 7.42 -19.76 -34.73
C LEU A 223 6.41 -20.90 -34.99
N GLU A 224 5.73 -20.90 -36.14
CA GLU A 224 4.76 -21.93 -36.54
C GLU A 224 5.40 -23.28 -36.92
N THR A 225 6.69 -23.28 -37.27
CA THR A 225 7.42 -24.49 -37.70
C THR A 225 8.71 -24.74 -36.91
N GLY A 226 9.13 -23.78 -36.08
CA GLY A 226 10.38 -23.81 -35.32
C GLY A 226 10.36 -24.62 -34.03
N GLY A 227 9.36 -25.49 -33.83
CA GLY A 227 9.20 -26.34 -32.67
C GLY A 227 10.02 -27.64 -32.70
N PHE A 228 9.77 -28.55 -31.76
CA PHE A 228 10.55 -29.79 -31.58
C PHE A 228 9.65 -31.04 -31.53
N GLY A 229 10.02 -32.06 -32.31
CA GLY A 229 9.32 -33.35 -32.32
C GLY A 229 7.84 -33.18 -32.71
N PRO A 230 6.88 -33.66 -31.89
CA PRO A 230 5.44 -33.49 -32.18
C PRO A 230 4.94 -32.06 -31.94
N TRP A 231 5.70 -31.20 -31.25
CA TRP A 231 5.36 -29.82 -30.93
C TRP A 231 6.00 -28.86 -31.94
N THR A 232 5.61 -28.95 -33.21
CA THR A 232 6.20 -28.15 -34.31
C THR A 232 5.71 -26.71 -34.33
N ASN A 233 4.42 -26.49 -34.03
CA ASN A 233 3.81 -25.18 -33.98
C ASN A 233 3.81 -24.63 -32.56
N LEU A 234 4.72 -23.70 -32.29
CA LEU A 234 4.90 -23.12 -30.96
C LEU A 234 3.78 -22.16 -30.56
N MET A 235 2.90 -21.80 -31.50
CA MET A 235 1.85 -20.80 -31.29
C MET A 235 0.53 -21.36 -30.77
N ILE A 236 0.32 -22.67 -30.91
CA ILE A 236 -0.89 -23.35 -30.45
C ILE A 236 -0.68 -23.97 -29.06
N PRO A 237 -1.75 -24.24 -28.30
CA PRO A 237 -1.68 -25.04 -27.08
C PRO A 237 -1.15 -26.47 -27.32
N ASP A 238 -0.66 -27.13 -26.27
CA ASP A 238 -0.22 -28.53 -26.33
C ASP A 238 -1.39 -29.51 -26.18
N ASP A 239 -1.84 -30.09 -27.28
CA ASP A 239 -2.93 -31.08 -27.30
C ASP A 239 -2.59 -32.39 -26.57
N THR A 240 -1.30 -32.69 -26.35
CA THR A 240 -0.86 -33.88 -25.63
C THR A 240 -0.85 -33.69 -24.11
N PHE A 241 -0.98 -32.44 -23.64
CA PHE A 241 -0.83 -32.03 -22.24
C PHE A 241 0.52 -32.38 -21.58
N ILE A 242 1.49 -32.90 -22.33
CA ILE A 242 2.78 -33.34 -21.81
C ILE A 242 3.62 -32.15 -21.34
N LEU A 243 3.73 -31.09 -22.14
CA LEU A 243 4.54 -29.91 -21.82
C LEU A 243 4.04 -29.17 -20.57
N PRO A 244 2.73 -28.87 -20.40
CA PRO A 244 2.21 -28.27 -19.18
C PRO A 244 2.43 -29.14 -17.95
N ILE A 245 2.17 -30.46 -18.04
CA ILE A 245 2.35 -31.39 -16.91
C ILE A 245 3.83 -31.48 -16.52
N LEU A 246 4.73 -31.56 -17.50
CA LEU A 246 6.17 -31.62 -17.27
C LEU A 246 6.70 -30.32 -16.63
N ALA A 247 6.29 -29.16 -17.12
CA ALA A 247 6.65 -27.86 -16.56
C ALA A 247 6.18 -27.72 -15.10
N SER A 248 4.93 -28.09 -14.81
CA SER A 248 4.39 -28.09 -13.44
C SER A 248 5.13 -29.06 -12.53
N THR A 249 5.42 -30.27 -13.01
CA THR A 249 6.14 -31.30 -12.24
C THR A 249 7.56 -30.89 -11.91
N LEU A 250 8.29 -30.33 -12.88
CA LEU A 250 9.66 -29.84 -12.67
C LEU A 250 9.69 -28.65 -11.69
N THR A 251 8.71 -27.76 -11.79
CA THR A 251 8.58 -26.62 -10.88
C THR A 251 8.27 -27.10 -9.45
N TYR A 252 7.36 -28.06 -9.31
CA TYR A 252 7.06 -28.72 -8.04
C TYR A 252 8.30 -29.39 -7.44
N ALA A 253 9.03 -30.19 -8.24
CA ALA A 253 10.24 -30.88 -7.79
C ALA A 253 11.34 -29.91 -7.36
N GLY A 254 11.51 -28.81 -8.07
CA GLY A 254 12.44 -27.73 -7.71
C GLY A 254 12.08 -27.07 -6.38
N MET A 255 10.79 -26.83 -6.13
CA MET A 255 10.30 -26.29 -4.85
C MET A 255 10.48 -27.29 -3.71
N GLU A 256 10.09 -28.56 -3.89
CA GLU A 256 10.27 -29.62 -2.89
C GLU A 256 11.74 -29.73 -2.46
N LEU A 257 12.63 -29.75 -3.45
CA LEU A 257 14.06 -29.79 -3.20
C LEU A 257 14.49 -28.55 -2.41
N SER A 258 14.04 -27.36 -2.78
CA SER A 258 14.42 -26.09 -2.13
C SER A 258 13.92 -25.94 -0.68
N LEU A 259 12.80 -26.59 -0.34
CA LEU A 259 12.19 -26.58 0.99
C LEU A 259 12.83 -27.58 1.97
N ARG A 260 13.47 -28.63 1.45
CA ARG A 260 14.16 -29.63 2.27
C ARG A 260 15.26 -28.97 3.12
N ASN A 261 15.24 -29.20 4.44
CA ASN A 261 16.16 -28.62 5.44
C ASN A 261 16.00 -27.11 5.71
N ARG A 262 14.80 -26.55 5.49
CA ARG A 262 14.40 -25.20 5.94
C ARG A 262 13.71 -25.25 7.32
N SER A 263 13.55 -24.08 7.95
CA SER A 263 12.80 -23.99 9.22
C SER A 263 11.31 -24.25 9.00
N HIS A 264 10.60 -24.59 10.08
CA HIS A 264 9.17 -24.92 10.06
C HIS A 264 8.32 -23.88 9.31
N LEU A 265 8.56 -22.58 9.53
CA LEU A 265 7.84 -21.49 8.86
C LEU A 265 8.01 -21.51 7.33
N TRP A 266 9.24 -21.66 6.86
CA TRP A 266 9.55 -21.70 5.44
C TRP A 266 9.01 -22.96 4.77
N THR A 267 9.04 -24.10 5.47
CA THR A 267 8.43 -25.34 5.00
C THR A 267 6.91 -25.24 4.92
N TRP A 268 6.26 -24.59 5.90
CA TRP A 268 4.81 -24.37 5.92
C TRP A 268 4.37 -23.44 4.77
N LEU A 269 5.01 -22.28 4.62
CA LEU A 269 4.75 -21.35 3.52
C LEU A 269 5.00 -22.04 2.17
N GLY A 270 6.16 -22.66 2.02
CA GLY A 270 6.56 -23.32 0.78
C GLY A 270 5.58 -24.38 0.30
N ARG A 271 5.06 -25.22 1.20
CA ARG A 271 4.08 -26.26 0.86
C ARG A 271 2.76 -25.70 0.31
N LYS A 272 2.35 -24.50 0.72
CA LYS A 272 1.16 -23.83 0.16
C LYS A 272 1.40 -23.34 -1.26
N PHE A 273 2.56 -22.74 -1.52
CA PHE A 273 2.94 -22.25 -2.85
C PHE A 273 3.28 -23.39 -3.83
N GLN A 274 3.78 -24.51 -3.33
CA GLN A 274 4.16 -25.68 -4.12
C GLN A 274 2.98 -26.35 -4.82
N LEU A 275 1.74 -26.17 -4.32
CA LEU A 275 0.54 -26.68 -4.97
C LEU A 275 0.06 -25.79 -6.13
N LEU A 276 0.54 -24.54 -6.24
CA LEU A 276 0.04 -23.60 -7.26
C LEU A 276 0.28 -24.08 -8.71
N PRO A 277 1.46 -24.61 -9.09
CA PRO A 277 1.64 -25.11 -10.46
C PRO A 277 0.73 -26.31 -10.80
N LEU A 278 0.30 -27.07 -9.80
CA LEU A 278 -0.61 -28.21 -9.97
C LEU A 278 -2.07 -27.75 -10.03
N LEU A 279 -2.49 -26.86 -9.13
CA LEU A 279 -3.84 -26.29 -9.11
C LEU A 279 -4.11 -25.39 -10.32
N GLY A 280 -3.06 -24.76 -10.86
CA GLY A 280 -3.12 -23.91 -12.04
C GLY A 280 -3.11 -24.68 -13.37
N LEU A 281 -3.01 -26.02 -13.38
CA LEU A 281 -2.97 -26.81 -14.61
C LEU A 281 -4.10 -26.49 -15.61
N PRO A 282 -5.39 -26.31 -15.20
CA PRO A 282 -6.46 -25.96 -16.15
C PRO A 282 -6.23 -24.65 -16.89
N PHE A 283 -5.48 -23.71 -16.31
CA PHE A 283 -5.05 -22.49 -16.98
C PHE A 283 -3.82 -22.73 -17.85
N LEU A 284 -2.83 -23.48 -17.34
CA LEU A 284 -1.59 -23.75 -18.09
C LEU A 284 -1.83 -24.46 -19.40
N VAL A 285 -2.78 -25.40 -19.48
CA VAL A 285 -3.10 -26.11 -20.73
C VAL A 285 -3.63 -25.21 -21.85
N THR A 286 -4.03 -23.97 -21.55
CA THR A 286 -4.46 -22.98 -22.55
C THR A 286 -3.30 -22.16 -23.12
N LEU A 287 -2.09 -22.29 -22.56
CA LEU A 287 -0.93 -21.53 -22.98
C LEU A 287 -0.28 -22.17 -24.23
N PRO A 288 0.27 -21.34 -25.13
CA PRO A 288 1.02 -21.83 -26.29
C PRO A 288 2.24 -22.69 -25.93
N GLN A 289 2.54 -23.67 -26.78
CA GLN A 289 3.66 -24.61 -26.67
C GLN A 289 5.02 -23.91 -26.44
N GLY A 290 5.27 -22.77 -27.11
CA GLY A 290 6.54 -22.04 -27.03
C GLY A 290 6.96 -21.63 -25.62
N ILE A 291 6.01 -21.24 -24.77
CA ILE A 291 6.29 -20.82 -23.39
C ILE A 291 6.90 -21.97 -22.58
N PHE A 292 6.49 -23.20 -22.85
CA PHE A 292 6.92 -24.37 -22.09
C PHE A 292 8.36 -24.78 -22.38
N PHE A 293 8.89 -24.52 -23.58
CA PHE A 293 10.31 -24.78 -23.88
C PHE A 293 11.23 -23.93 -22.99
N PHE A 294 10.91 -22.64 -22.83
CA PHE A 294 11.59 -21.77 -21.86
C PHE A 294 11.38 -22.26 -20.43
N TRP A 295 10.13 -22.55 -20.04
CA TRP A 295 9.78 -22.92 -18.67
C TRP A 295 10.51 -24.21 -18.25
N ILE A 296 10.39 -25.27 -19.03
CA ILE A 296 10.98 -26.59 -18.76
C ILE A 296 12.50 -26.48 -18.64
N ALA A 297 13.15 -25.77 -19.55
CA ALA A 297 14.60 -25.59 -19.51
C ALA A 297 15.05 -24.79 -18.27
N SER A 298 14.35 -23.69 -17.96
CA SER A 298 14.62 -22.86 -16.77
C SER A 298 14.39 -23.63 -15.46
N SER A 299 13.30 -24.40 -15.36
CA SER A 299 12.99 -25.23 -14.19
C SER A 299 13.98 -26.40 -14.05
N SER A 300 14.39 -27.03 -15.15
CA SER A 300 15.41 -28.08 -15.13
C SER A 300 16.77 -27.55 -14.68
N ALA A 301 17.19 -26.38 -15.19
CA ALA A 301 18.40 -25.70 -14.75
C ALA A 301 18.32 -25.33 -13.26
N SER A 302 17.17 -24.87 -12.76
CA SER A 302 16.93 -24.63 -11.33
C SER A 302 17.16 -25.87 -10.47
N LEU A 303 16.62 -27.01 -10.93
CA LEU A 303 16.68 -28.27 -10.22
C LEU A 303 18.13 -28.78 -10.19
N ALA A 304 18.81 -28.72 -11.33
CA ALA A 304 20.22 -29.05 -11.46
C ALA A 304 21.11 -28.18 -10.56
N GLN A 305 20.90 -26.85 -10.55
CA GLN A 305 21.60 -25.93 -9.65
C GLN A 305 21.38 -26.31 -8.18
N SER A 306 20.12 -26.56 -7.80
CA SER A 306 19.75 -26.93 -6.43
C SER A 306 20.35 -28.27 -5.99
N TYR A 307 20.47 -29.23 -6.92
CA TYR A 307 21.13 -30.51 -6.69
C TYR A 307 22.65 -30.35 -6.56
N LEU A 308 23.27 -29.60 -7.47
CA LEU A 308 24.72 -29.38 -7.50
C LEU A 308 25.21 -28.74 -6.19
N MET A 309 24.47 -27.75 -5.67
CA MET A 309 24.77 -27.07 -4.40
C MET A 309 24.68 -27.97 -3.15
N ARG A 310 24.09 -29.17 -3.27
CA ARG A 310 24.03 -30.15 -2.18
C ARG A 310 25.24 -31.08 -2.17
N THR A 311 26.01 -31.12 -3.25
CA THR A 311 27.19 -31.97 -3.32
C THR A 311 28.31 -31.42 -2.43
N LYS A 312 28.95 -32.29 -1.64
CA LYS A 312 30.08 -31.90 -0.77
C LYS A 312 31.27 -31.34 -1.56
N ARG A 313 31.39 -31.66 -2.86
CA ARG A 313 32.44 -31.12 -3.74
C ARG A 313 32.17 -29.63 -4.04
N MET A 314 30.94 -29.30 -4.45
CA MET A 314 30.57 -27.91 -4.74
C MET A 314 30.57 -27.02 -3.50
N GLN A 315 30.13 -27.54 -2.35
CA GLN A 315 30.17 -26.81 -1.07
C GLN A 315 31.60 -26.47 -0.64
N ARG A 316 32.55 -27.40 -0.84
CA ARG A 316 33.98 -27.15 -0.60
C ARG A 316 34.56 -26.12 -1.57
N PHE A 317 34.26 -26.25 -2.87
CA PHE A 317 34.70 -25.31 -3.89
C PHE A 317 34.24 -23.88 -3.61
N LEU A 318 32.99 -23.70 -3.18
CA LEU A 318 32.39 -22.39 -2.92
C LEU A 318 32.64 -21.84 -1.49
N ARG A 319 33.50 -22.50 -0.71
CA ARG A 319 33.81 -22.18 0.71
C ARG A 319 32.56 -22.06 1.60
N ILE A 320 31.54 -22.89 1.34
CA ILE A 320 30.35 -22.99 2.18
C ILE A 320 30.72 -23.92 3.33
N GLN A 321 31.04 -23.37 4.50
CA GLN A 321 31.45 -24.16 5.66
C GLN A 321 30.35 -25.15 6.06
N SER A 322 30.69 -26.43 6.13
CA SER A 322 29.84 -27.47 6.69
C SER A 322 30.05 -27.47 8.20
N GLY A 323 29.01 -27.13 8.96
CA GLY A 323 29.09 -27.02 10.42
C GLY A 323 29.50 -28.33 11.08
N SER A 324 30.73 -28.38 11.60
CA SER A 324 31.20 -29.15 12.76
C SER A 324 32.74 -29.14 12.83
N SER A 325 33.36 -28.12 13.47
CA SER A 325 34.77 -28.24 13.94
C SER A 325 35.37 -27.06 14.74
N LEU A 326 34.67 -25.98 15.08
CA LEU A 326 35.19 -24.91 15.96
C LEU A 326 34.03 -24.47 16.88
N HIS A 327 33.97 -24.66 18.20
CA HIS A 327 34.95 -24.75 19.27
C HIS A 327 34.60 -25.90 20.23
N ARG A 328 35.45 -26.92 20.26
CA ARG A 328 35.63 -27.82 21.41
C ARG A 328 37.12 -27.75 21.70
N ASN A 329 37.54 -26.68 22.39
CA ASN A 329 38.84 -26.52 23.06
C ASN A 329 38.98 -25.05 23.50
N THR A 330 38.51 -24.78 24.73
CA THR A 330 39.11 -23.91 25.77
C THR A 330 38.05 -23.64 26.83
N LEU A 331 37.70 -24.71 27.55
CA LEU A 331 37.33 -24.59 28.97
C LEU A 331 38.51 -25.21 29.71
N SER A 332 39.43 -24.35 30.15
CA SER A 332 40.33 -24.66 31.24
C SER A 332 40.11 -23.58 32.29
N ALA A 333 39.60 -24.00 33.44
CA ALA A 333 39.49 -23.16 34.62
C ALA A 333 40.87 -22.63 35.01
N ASN A 334 40.93 -21.37 35.47
CA ASN A 334 41.91 -20.97 36.47
C ASN A 334 41.26 -19.89 37.38
N PRO A 335 41.08 -20.16 38.69
CA PRO A 335 40.37 -19.27 39.61
C PRO A 335 41.36 -18.40 40.37
N SER A 336 41.71 -17.23 39.83
CA SER A 336 42.40 -16.19 40.61
C SER A 336 42.57 -14.94 39.77
N ASN A 337 41.65 -13.99 39.94
CA ASN A 337 42.05 -12.60 40.16
C ASN A 337 40.92 -11.86 40.87
N LYS A 338 41.22 -11.57 42.14
CA LYS A 338 40.44 -10.76 43.07
C LYS A 338 40.27 -9.35 42.48
N ILE A 339 39.05 -8.86 42.44
CA ILE A 339 38.80 -7.42 42.56
C ILE A 339 37.97 -7.23 43.83
N THR A 340 38.59 -6.49 44.73
CA THR A 340 38.24 -6.26 46.13
C THR A 340 37.04 -5.33 46.23
N PHE A 341 36.07 -5.70 47.07
CA PHE A 341 35.04 -4.80 47.57
C PHE A 341 35.63 -3.89 48.65
N LEU A 342 35.33 -2.60 48.59
CA LEU A 342 35.23 -1.76 49.78
C LEU A 342 33.92 -0.94 49.74
N PRO A 343 33.27 -0.75 50.89
CA PRO A 343 31.94 -0.15 51.00
C PRO A 343 32.05 1.35 51.29
N HIS A 344 31.11 2.16 50.78
CA HIS A 344 30.75 3.43 51.40
C HIS A 344 29.26 3.70 51.20
N SER A 345 28.57 3.68 52.34
CA SER A 345 27.26 4.26 52.60
C SER A 345 27.23 5.75 52.27
N TYR A 346 26.21 6.24 51.58
CA TYR A 346 25.68 7.59 51.82
C TYR A 346 24.17 7.65 51.56
N ASP A 347 23.53 8.26 52.56
CA ASP A 347 22.16 8.73 52.73
C ASP A 347 21.31 9.00 51.50
N ILE A 348 20.06 8.55 51.61
CA ILE A 348 18.91 9.07 50.87
C ILE A 348 18.40 10.26 51.67
N ASN A 349 18.82 11.47 51.31
CA ASN A 349 18.09 12.68 51.70
C ASN A 349 17.36 13.24 50.50
N GLU A 350 16.04 13.28 50.65
CA GLU A 350 15.15 14.17 49.91
C GLU A 350 15.77 15.56 49.79
N THR A 351 15.86 16.07 48.57
CA THR A 351 16.01 17.51 48.36
C THR A 351 14.78 17.99 47.63
N LEU A 352 13.86 18.51 48.44
CA LEU A 352 12.82 19.45 48.12
C LEU A 352 13.26 20.43 47.02
N TRP A 353 12.61 20.39 45.86
CA TRP A 353 12.50 21.58 45.02
C TRP A 353 11.42 22.49 45.63
N THR A 354 11.78 23.19 46.72
CA THR A 354 11.11 24.44 47.10
C THR A 354 11.53 25.50 46.09
N LEU A 355 10.72 25.70 45.05
CA LEU A 355 10.76 26.94 44.28
C LEU A 355 10.14 28.04 45.13
N HIS A 356 10.97 29.04 45.42
CA HIS A 356 10.60 30.30 46.02
C HIS A 356 9.32 30.87 45.40
N SER A 357 8.27 30.98 46.20
CA SER A 357 7.27 32.02 46.05
C SER A 357 7.92 33.35 46.45
N SER A 358 8.54 34.03 45.50
CA SER A 358 8.87 35.45 45.62
C SER A 358 8.10 36.19 44.54
N SER A 359 6.96 36.76 44.97
CA SER A 359 6.20 37.73 44.21
C SER A 359 7.06 38.97 43.95
N CYS A 360 7.46 39.19 42.70
CA CYS A 360 7.72 40.53 42.17
C CYS A 360 7.80 40.48 40.63
N GLY A 361 6.70 40.90 39.99
CA GLY A 361 6.65 41.47 38.63
C GLY A 361 7.32 40.68 37.49
N ASP A 362 6.69 39.62 37.00
CA ASP A 362 7.06 39.03 35.72
C ASP A 362 6.53 39.91 34.56
N ALA A 363 7.44 40.65 33.94
CA ALA A 363 7.29 41.01 32.54
C ALA A 363 7.32 39.69 31.73
N PHE A 364 6.27 39.43 30.93
CA PHE A 364 6.08 38.18 30.19
C PHE A 364 7.34 37.68 29.48
N LYS A 365 7.98 36.64 30.05
CA LYS A 365 9.17 36.00 29.46
C LYS A 365 8.79 35.37 28.11
N SER A 366 9.55 35.68 27.06
CA SER A 366 9.28 35.14 25.73
C SER A 366 9.52 33.63 25.66
N THR A 367 8.74 32.95 24.80
CA THR A 367 8.81 31.51 24.58
C THR A 367 8.78 31.17 23.07
N PHE A 368 8.78 29.88 22.74
CA PHE A 368 8.54 29.38 21.39
C PHE A 368 7.28 28.51 21.34
N GLY A 369 6.68 28.38 20.16
CA GLY A 369 5.56 27.49 19.87
C GLY A 369 5.97 26.30 19.01
N VAL A 370 5.11 25.27 18.97
CA VAL A 370 5.37 24.05 18.20
C VAL A 370 4.12 23.63 17.42
N ALA A 371 4.27 23.45 16.11
CA ALA A 371 3.31 22.75 15.27
C ALA A 371 3.86 21.35 14.94
N ILE A 372 3.06 20.30 15.17
CA ILE A 372 3.52 18.92 15.04
C ILE A 372 2.63 18.18 14.04
N ASP A 373 3.22 17.64 12.98
CA ASP A 373 2.52 16.71 12.10
C ASP A 373 2.16 15.39 12.80
N VAL A 374 1.23 14.63 12.23
CA VAL A 374 0.74 13.37 12.77
C VAL A 374 1.41 12.17 12.11
N ASP A 375 1.21 12.02 10.79
CA ASP A 375 1.51 10.78 10.07
C ASP A 375 2.97 10.77 9.63
N GLY A 376 3.80 9.96 10.30
CA GLY A 376 5.25 9.95 10.11
C GLY A 376 6.01 10.73 11.18
N VAL A 377 5.31 11.46 12.08
CA VAL A 377 5.92 12.22 13.19
C VAL A 377 5.45 11.75 14.57
N LEU A 378 4.14 11.70 14.83
CA LEU A 378 3.57 11.20 16.08
C LEU A 378 3.22 9.70 16.00
N ILE A 379 2.70 9.28 14.84
CA ILE A 379 2.26 7.90 14.60
C ILE A 379 2.69 7.45 13.20
N ARG A 380 2.71 6.14 12.96
CA ARG A 380 2.75 5.55 11.62
C ARG A 380 1.61 4.55 11.51
N GLY A 381 0.55 4.92 10.79
CA GLY A 381 -0.67 4.12 10.79
C GLY A 381 -1.29 4.08 12.18
N LYS A 382 -1.49 2.90 12.75
CA LYS A 382 -1.98 2.75 14.14
C LYS A 382 -0.88 2.57 15.20
N VAL A 383 0.38 2.82 14.84
CA VAL A 383 1.53 2.58 15.72
C VAL A 383 2.16 3.91 16.15
N PRO A 384 2.24 4.21 17.46
CA PRO A 384 2.97 5.37 17.97
C PRO A 384 4.44 5.38 17.55
N ILE A 385 4.94 6.54 17.15
CA ILE A 385 6.38 6.76 17.04
C ILE A 385 6.95 6.80 18.47
N PRO A 386 8.07 6.08 18.75
CA PRO A 386 8.62 6.02 20.10
C PRO A 386 8.87 7.40 20.68
N GLY A 387 8.34 7.67 21.87
CA GLY A 387 8.54 8.94 22.59
C GLY A 387 7.60 10.08 22.19
N ALA A 388 6.73 9.90 21.18
CA ALA A 388 5.75 10.93 20.77
C ALA A 388 4.89 11.45 21.94
N ALA A 389 4.28 10.56 22.72
CA ALA A 389 3.50 10.94 23.91
C ALA A 389 4.36 11.66 24.97
N SER A 390 5.61 11.23 25.17
CA SER A 390 6.53 11.88 26.11
C SER A 390 6.92 13.29 25.66
N VAL A 391 7.00 13.53 24.35
CA VAL A 391 7.23 14.88 23.80
C VAL A 391 5.99 15.76 24.03
N LEU A 392 4.79 15.27 23.75
CA LEU A 392 3.56 16.02 24.02
C LEU A 392 3.41 16.37 25.51
N GLN A 393 3.65 15.40 26.39
CA GLN A 393 3.70 15.63 27.83
C GLN A 393 4.79 16.66 28.19
N GLY A 394 5.99 16.53 27.62
CA GLY A 394 7.10 17.44 27.90
C GLY A 394 6.86 18.89 27.45
N LEU A 395 6.08 19.09 26.38
CA LEU A 395 5.61 20.41 25.95
C LEU A 395 4.56 20.96 26.93
N GLN A 396 3.60 20.12 27.34
CA GLN A 396 2.57 20.48 28.30
C GLN A 396 3.16 20.85 29.67
N ASP A 397 4.08 20.05 30.21
CA ASP A 397 4.74 20.27 31.51
C ASP A 397 5.53 21.58 31.57
N ARG A 398 6.00 22.06 30.42
CA ARG A 398 6.76 23.30 30.29
C ARG A 398 5.89 24.48 29.87
N ALA A 399 4.58 24.30 29.77
CA ALA A 399 3.64 25.29 29.25
C ALA A 399 4.06 25.85 27.87
N ILE A 400 4.67 25.02 27.02
CA ILE A 400 5.07 25.41 25.66
C ILE A 400 3.82 25.32 24.77
N PRO A 401 3.39 26.44 24.14
CA PRO A 401 2.19 26.45 23.29
C PRO A 401 2.39 25.55 22.08
N HIS A 402 1.44 24.66 21.82
CA HIS A 402 1.57 23.68 20.74
C HIS A 402 0.24 23.32 20.09
N VAL A 403 0.33 22.94 18.81
CA VAL A 403 -0.79 22.53 17.96
C VAL A 403 -0.38 21.29 17.16
N ILE A 404 -1.30 20.35 17.03
CA ILE A 404 -1.15 19.18 16.16
C ILE A 404 -1.78 19.52 14.80
N MET A 405 -0.99 19.53 13.73
CA MET A 405 -1.38 20.01 12.40
C MET A 405 -1.25 18.91 11.34
N THR A 406 -2.37 18.42 10.80
CA THR A 406 -2.39 17.31 9.83
C THR A 406 -3.25 17.63 8.60
N ASN A 407 -2.84 17.10 7.45
CA ASN A 407 -3.63 17.14 6.21
C ASN A 407 -4.73 16.06 6.14
N ALA A 408 -4.85 15.23 7.17
CA ALA A 408 -6.02 14.38 7.37
C ALA A 408 -7.28 15.23 7.59
N GLY A 409 -8.44 14.68 7.21
CA GLY A 409 -9.70 15.39 7.34
C GLY A 409 -10.90 14.54 6.93
N GLY A 410 -12.04 15.21 6.79
CA GLY A 410 -13.33 14.60 6.49
C GLY A 410 -14.14 14.23 7.72
N TYR A 411 -13.71 14.62 8.92
CA TYR A 411 -14.38 14.43 10.21
C TYR A 411 -14.01 15.57 11.17
N VAL A 412 -14.77 15.72 12.26
CA VAL A 412 -14.53 16.79 13.25
C VAL A 412 -13.22 16.60 14.02
N GLU A 413 -12.64 17.71 14.50
CA GLU A 413 -11.38 17.72 15.26
C GLU A 413 -11.42 16.79 16.49
N GLU A 414 -12.55 16.72 17.19
CA GLU A 414 -12.74 15.86 18.37
C GLU A 414 -12.51 14.39 18.04
N ARG A 415 -13.02 13.93 16.89
CA ARG A 415 -12.87 12.54 16.46
C ARG A 415 -11.41 12.21 16.19
N LYS A 416 -10.63 13.15 15.63
CA LYS A 416 -9.20 12.93 15.42
C LYS A 416 -8.43 12.97 16.72
N ALA A 417 -8.74 13.92 17.60
CA ALA A 417 -8.14 14.01 18.92
C ALA A 417 -8.38 12.73 19.73
N GLU A 418 -9.60 12.21 19.76
CA GLU A 418 -9.95 10.94 20.41
C GLU A 418 -9.16 9.77 19.81
N GLN A 419 -9.17 9.63 18.48
CA GLN A 419 -8.38 8.59 17.80
C GLN A 419 -6.89 8.66 18.15
N LEU A 420 -6.29 9.85 18.13
CA LEU A 420 -4.89 10.01 18.48
C LEU A 420 -4.64 9.75 19.96
N SER A 421 -5.59 10.13 20.82
CA SER A 421 -5.48 9.90 22.26
C SER A 421 -5.46 8.42 22.60
N GLU A 422 -6.31 7.63 21.95
CA GLU A 422 -6.32 6.17 22.07
C GLU A 422 -5.01 5.54 21.59
N ILE A 423 -4.51 5.97 20.43
CA ILE A 423 -3.28 5.41 19.84
C ILE A 423 -2.07 5.73 20.70
N LEU A 424 -1.93 6.99 21.14
CA LEU A 424 -0.79 7.47 21.90
C LEU A 424 -0.89 7.16 23.40
N ASN A 425 -2.06 6.75 23.88
CA ASN A 425 -2.38 6.65 25.31
C ASN A 425 -2.04 7.95 26.06
N TYR A 426 -2.48 9.07 25.49
CA TYR A 426 -2.23 10.43 25.96
C TYR A 426 -3.40 11.32 25.56
N GLU A 427 -4.01 12.04 26.50
CA GLU A 427 -5.19 12.88 26.20
C GLU A 427 -4.81 14.11 25.36
N ILE A 428 -5.44 14.25 24.20
CA ILE A 428 -5.26 15.39 23.30
C ILE A 428 -6.51 16.27 23.34
N ASP A 429 -6.33 17.55 23.70
CA ASP A 429 -7.39 18.56 23.62
C ASP A 429 -7.77 18.83 22.14
N PRO A 430 -9.03 18.62 21.73
CA PRO A 430 -9.51 18.94 20.39
C PRO A 430 -9.24 20.37 19.94
N LYS A 431 -9.12 21.34 20.85
CA LYS A 431 -8.79 22.75 20.53
C LYS A 431 -7.38 22.93 19.99
N LYS A 432 -6.48 21.98 20.29
CA LYS A 432 -5.10 21.95 19.79
C LYS A 432 -4.97 21.20 18.47
N MET A 433 -6.08 20.74 17.87
CA MET A 433 -6.07 20.09 16.56
C MET A 433 -6.31 21.09 15.44
N CYS A 434 -5.49 21.01 14.41
CA CYS A 434 -5.71 21.65 13.11
C CYS A 434 -5.72 20.57 12.03
N LEU A 435 -6.91 20.27 11.52
CA LEU A 435 -7.11 19.42 10.34
C LEU A 435 -7.01 20.26 9.07
N SER A 436 -6.93 19.59 7.93
CA SER A 436 -6.83 20.20 6.59
C SER A 436 -7.92 21.26 6.33
N HIS A 437 -9.15 20.96 6.77
CA HIS A 437 -10.32 21.83 6.61
C HIS A 437 -10.59 22.78 7.78
N SER A 438 -9.85 22.70 8.90
CA SER A 438 -10.09 23.58 10.07
C SER A 438 -10.05 25.07 9.74
N PRO A 439 -9.12 25.59 8.91
CA PRO A 439 -9.10 27.00 8.54
C PRO A 439 -10.34 27.43 7.72
N MET A 440 -11.01 26.49 7.04
CA MET A 440 -12.20 26.76 6.23
C MET A 440 -13.40 27.21 7.06
N ARG A 441 -13.38 27.07 8.40
CA ARG A 441 -14.43 27.60 9.27
C ARG A 441 -14.67 29.09 9.09
N LYS A 442 -13.64 29.86 8.69
CA LYS A 442 -13.77 31.30 8.40
C LYS A 442 -14.73 31.56 7.23
N LEU A 443 -14.87 30.60 6.30
CA LEU A 443 -15.79 30.69 5.17
C LEU A 443 -17.26 30.52 5.57
N ALA A 444 -17.54 29.98 6.75
CA ALA A 444 -18.91 29.86 7.24
C ALA A 444 -19.59 31.23 7.42
N ALA A 445 -18.84 32.29 7.72
CA ALA A 445 -19.38 33.64 7.77
C ALA A 445 -19.89 34.11 6.40
N LYS A 446 -19.22 33.70 5.30
CA LYS A 446 -19.58 34.04 3.92
C LYS A 446 -20.75 33.21 3.40
N TYR A 447 -20.80 31.92 3.74
CA TYR A 447 -21.75 30.96 3.17
C TYR A 447 -22.78 30.42 4.18
N LYS A 448 -22.98 31.10 5.31
CA LYS A 448 -23.77 30.61 6.44
C LYS A 448 -25.13 30.05 6.04
N ASN A 449 -25.86 30.81 5.22
CA ASN A 449 -27.22 30.49 4.77
C ASN A 449 -27.26 30.03 3.31
N GLU A 450 -26.12 29.94 2.64
CA GLU A 450 -26.05 29.56 1.24
C GLU A 450 -26.00 28.04 1.09
N LEU A 451 -26.57 27.53 0.00
CA LEU A 451 -26.45 26.10 -0.31
C LEU A 451 -25.02 25.78 -0.76
N VAL A 452 -24.36 24.86 -0.08
CA VAL A 452 -22.99 24.44 -0.38
C VAL A 452 -22.90 22.92 -0.52
N LEU A 453 -22.03 22.47 -1.42
CA LEU A 453 -21.77 21.05 -1.64
C LEU A 453 -20.51 20.61 -0.91
N ALA A 454 -20.59 19.60 -0.06
CA ALA A 454 -19.46 18.98 0.63
C ALA A 454 -19.04 17.67 -0.04
N VAL A 455 -17.74 17.52 -0.29
CA VAL A 455 -17.14 16.36 -0.97
C VAL A 455 -16.13 15.68 -0.04
N GLY A 456 -16.20 14.36 0.04
CA GLY A 456 -15.31 13.54 0.86
C GLY A 456 -15.79 12.10 1.04
N LYS A 457 -15.35 11.43 2.11
CA LYS A 457 -15.52 9.99 2.32
C LYS A 457 -16.89 9.61 2.86
N ASP A 458 -17.22 10.09 4.05
CA ASP A 458 -18.41 9.68 4.81
C ASP A 458 -19.42 10.82 4.91
N CYS A 459 -20.68 10.56 4.54
CA CYS A 459 -21.69 11.62 4.49
C CYS A 459 -21.99 12.21 5.87
N THR A 460 -22.07 11.37 6.90
CA THR A 460 -22.41 11.78 8.26
C THR A 460 -21.30 12.66 8.85
N ASP A 461 -20.04 12.26 8.66
CA ASP A 461 -18.90 13.04 9.15
C ASP A 461 -18.77 14.40 8.45
N LEU A 462 -18.95 14.43 7.12
CA LEU A 462 -18.89 15.69 6.36
C LEU A 462 -19.99 16.65 6.80
N SER A 463 -21.23 16.16 6.96
CA SER A 463 -22.33 16.97 7.49
C SER A 463 -22.04 17.48 8.89
N ALA A 464 -21.42 16.67 9.76
CA ALA A 464 -21.02 17.09 11.11
C ALA A 464 -19.97 18.21 11.08
N VAL A 465 -18.95 18.11 10.22
CA VAL A 465 -17.93 19.16 10.03
C VAL A 465 -18.57 20.47 9.57
N MET A 466 -19.37 20.43 8.50
CA MET A 466 -19.99 21.62 7.94
C MET A 466 -20.93 22.30 8.96
N LYS A 467 -21.78 21.51 9.64
CA LYS A 467 -22.66 22.03 10.68
C LYS A 467 -21.89 22.65 11.85
N LYS A 468 -20.83 21.99 12.32
CA LYS A 468 -19.99 22.48 13.42
C LYS A 468 -19.34 23.83 13.08
N TYR A 469 -18.91 24.02 11.84
CA TYR A 469 -18.33 25.28 11.40
C TYR A 469 -19.35 26.39 11.17
N GLY A 470 -20.64 26.05 11.10
CA GLY A 470 -21.75 27.01 11.01
C GLY A 470 -22.38 27.13 9.63
N PHE A 471 -22.11 26.20 8.70
CA PHE A 471 -22.84 26.11 7.43
C PHE A 471 -24.21 25.49 7.71
N GLN A 472 -25.29 26.25 7.47
CA GLN A 472 -26.65 25.79 7.75
C GLN A 472 -27.21 24.91 6.64
N ASN A 473 -26.84 25.21 5.40
CA ASN A 473 -27.36 24.56 4.20
C ASN A 473 -26.25 23.81 3.45
N ALA A 474 -25.63 22.83 4.11
CA ALA A 474 -24.61 21.98 3.49
C ALA A 474 -25.19 20.60 3.11
N LEU A 475 -24.99 20.20 1.85
CA LEU A 475 -25.33 18.86 1.36
C LEU A 475 -24.07 18.11 0.94
N THR A 476 -24.01 16.82 1.22
CA THR A 476 -22.93 15.98 0.71
C THR A 476 -23.25 15.44 -0.69
N VAL A 477 -22.23 15.11 -1.48
CA VAL A 477 -22.43 14.45 -2.78
C VAL A 477 -23.24 13.16 -2.66
N GLY A 478 -22.99 12.36 -1.60
CA GLY A 478 -23.75 11.14 -1.37
C GLY A 478 -25.22 11.39 -1.07
N GLN A 479 -25.54 12.40 -0.24
CA GLN A 479 -26.93 12.81 0.00
C GLN A 479 -27.62 13.30 -1.28
N LEU A 480 -26.92 14.07 -2.12
CA LEU A 480 -27.47 14.53 -3.40
C LEU A 480 -27.75 13.34 -4.33
N HIS A 481 -26.79 12.43 -4.52
CA HIS A 481 -26.93 11.24 -5.35
C HIS A 481 -28.05 10.31 -4.87
N ASN A 482 -28.18 10.09 -3.56
CA ASN A 482 -29.24 9.27 -2.98
C ASN A 482 -30.65 9.75 -3.40
N ASN A 483 -30.82 11.06 -3.59
CA ASN A 483 -32.10 11.69 -3.89
C ASN A 483 -32.28 11.97 -5.39
N PHE A 484 -31.17 12.09 -6.14
CA PHE A 484 -31.16 12.19 -7.60
C PHE A 484 -30.28 11.09 -8.22
N PRO A 485 -30.78 9.82 -8.26
CA PRO A 485 -29.99 8.66 -8.70
C PRO A 485 -29.40 8.80 -10.10
N LYS A 486 -30.09 9.53 -10.97
CA LYS A 486 -29.71 9.71 -12.38
C LYS A 486 -28.49 10.61 -12.57
N LEU A 487 -28.07 11.36 -11.55
CA LEU A 487 -26.81 12.12 -11.59
C LEU A 487 -25.60 11.20 -11.77
N TYR A 488 -25.68 9.96 -11.28
CA TYR A 488 -24.67 8.95 -11.54
C TYR A 488 -25.29 7.54 -11.53
N PRO A 489 -25.69 6.99 -12.69
CA PRO A 489 -26.49 5.77 -12.75
C PRO A 489 -25.73 4.49 -12.40
N ASP A 490 -24.39 4.52 -12.44
CA ASP A 490 -23.56 3.31 -12.29
C ASP A 490 -23.37 2.86 -10.83
N ILE A 491 -23.78 3.68 -9.86
CA ILE A 491 -23.77 3.31 -8.44
C ILE A 491 -25.20 3.08 -7.96
N PRO A 492 -25.55 1.85 -7.56
CA PRO A 492 -26.87 1.56 -7.01
C PRO A 492 -27.06 2.24 -5.65
N ILE A 493 -28.27 2.71 -5.38
CA ILE A 493 -28.62 3.33 -4.09
C ILE A 493 -29.29 2.29 -3.22
N SER A 494 -28.81 2.17 -1.98
CA SER A 494 -29.40 1.31 -0.96
C SER A 494 -30.82 1.76 -0.62
N SER A 495 -31.71 0.83 -0.28
CA SER A 495 -33.04 1.14 0.26
C SER A 495 -32.96 1.99 1.53
N ASP A 496 -31.89 1.80 2.30
CA ASP A 496 -31.67 2.41 3.62
C ASP A 496 -30.88 3.72 3.51
N ALA A 497 -30.62 4.20 2.29
CA ALA A 497 -29.90 5.42 2.04
C ALA A 497 -30.66 6.64 2.59
N GLU A 498 -29.94 7.55 3.23
CA GLU A 498 -30.51 8.77 3.81
C GLU A 498 -31.27 9.58 2.74
N ARG A 499 -32.53 9.89 3.05
CA ARG A 499 -33.41 10.72 2.22
C ARG A 499 -33.42 12.14 2.73
N LEU A 500 -33.30 13.09 1.82
CA LEU A 500 -33.43 14.50 2.16
C LEU A 500 -34.88 14.80 2.55
N ASN A 501 -35.05 15.67 3.55
CA ASN A 501 -36.38 16.15 3.90
C ASN A 501 -36.89 17.16 2.85
N MET A 502 -38.17 17.54 2.92
CA MET A 502 -38.78 18.48 1.96
C MET A 502 -38.03 19.81 1.87
N VAL A 503 -37.53 20.36 2.99
CA VAL A 503 -36.76 21.61 2.98
C VAL A 503 -35.45 21.46 2.21
N GLN A 504 -34.74 20.35 2.41
CA GLN A 504 -33.50 20.04 1.71
C GLN A 504 -33.72 19.73 0.23
N LEU A 505 -34.84 19.08 -0.12
CA LEU A 505 -35.20 18.84 -1.52
C LEU A 505 -35.56 20.13 -2.25
N GLU A 506 -36.28 21.06 -1.60
CA GLU A 506 -36.50 22.40 -2.14
C GLU A 506 -35.19 23.18 -2.26
N LEU A 507 -34.29 23.07 -1.27
CA LEU A 507 -32.94 23.63 -1.36
C LEU A 507 -32.19 23.16 -2.60
N CYS A 508 -32.28 21.88 -2.97
CA CYS A 508 -31.62 21.36 -4.17
C CYS A 508 -32.10 22.00 -5.49
N LYS A 509 -33.25 22.68 -5.49
CA LYS A 509 -33.74 23.46 -6.65
C LYS A 509 -33.16 24.87 -6.70
N HIS A 510 -32.48 25.30 -5.64
CA HIS A 510 -31.76 26.56 -5.55
C HIS A 510 -30.31 26.43 -6.02
N GLN A 511 -29.62 27.57 -6.04
CA GLN A 511 -28.25 27.72 -6.52
C GLN A 511 -27.23 27.23 -5.49
N PHE A 512 -26.32 26.36 -5.91
CA PHE A 512 -25.09 26.07 -5.16
C PHE A 512 -24.15 27.28 -5.21
N ALA A 513 -23.74 27.76 -4.04
CA ALA A 513 -22.87 28.93 -3.91
C ALA A 513 -21.37 28.57 -3.82
N ALA A 514 -21.04 27.33 -3.43
CA ALA A 514 -19.66 26.84 -3.34
C ALA A 514 -19.59 25.31 -3.21
N VAL A 515 -18.45 24.75 -3.63
CA VAL A 515 -18.06 23.36 -3.40
C VAL A 515 -16.89 23.31 -2.40
N PHE A 516 -16.99 22.43 -1.41
CA PHE A 516 -16.00 22.20 -0.36
C PHE A 516 -15.48 20.77 -0.43
N VAL A 517 -14.27 20.59 -0.97
CA VAL A 517 -13.58 19.29 -0.98
C VAL A 517 -12.79 19.15 0.32
N LEU A 518 -13.39 18.47 1.30
CA LEU A 518 -12.82 18.35 2.65
C LEU A 518 -11.73 17.26 2.72
N ILE A 519 -11.84 16.21 1.90
CA ILE A 519 -10.88 15.11 1.78
C ILE A 519 -11.14 14.33 0.47
N ASP A 520 -10.24 13.44 0.07
CA ASP A 520 -10.48 12.52 -1.07
C ASP A 520 -11.73 11.67 -0.85
N PRO A 521 -12.66 11.56 -1.80
CA PRO A 521 -13.81 10.69 -1.66
C PRO A 521 -13.48 9.23 -2.00
N ILE A 522 -14.43 8.32 -1.74
CA ILE A 522 -14.27 6.88 -2.01
C ILE A 522 -14.65 6.51 -3.45
N TYR A 523 -15.68 7.13 -4.02
CA TYR A 523 -16.31 6.70 -5.28
C TYR A 523 -16.07 7.69 -6.43
N TRP A 524 -14.79 7.91 -6.77
CA TRP A 524 -14.35 9.06 -7.58
C TRP A 524 -15.20 9.33 -8.81
N GLY A 525 -15.65 8.33 -9.57
CA GLY A 525 -16.51 8.56 -10.74
C GLY A 525 -17.78 9.36 -10.42
N ARG A 526 -18.46 9.04 -9.31
CA ARG A 526 -19.65 9.76 -8.84
C ARG A 526 -19.31 11.16 -8.39
N GLU A 527 -18.29 11.31 -7.54
CA GLU A 527 -17.93 12.63 -7.03
C GLU A 527 -17.41 13.55 -8.13
N LEU A 528 -16.62 13.04 -9.08
CA LEU A 528 -16.13 13.80 -10.22
C LEU A 528 -17.29 14.27 -11.09
N GLN A 529 -18.25 13.39 -11.45
CA GLN A 529 -19.41 13.77 -12.26
C GLN A 529 -20.23 14.86 -11.56
N ILE A 530 -20.63 14.64 -10.31
CA ILE A 530 -21.52 15.57 -9.61
C ILE A 530 -20.83 16.90 -9.31
N VAL A 531 -19.53 16.88 -8.96
CA VAL A 531 -18.78 18.13 -8.77
C VAL A 531 -18.66 18.89 -10.08
N MET A 532 -18.41 18.22 -11.21
CA MET A 532 -18.40 18.85 -12.53
C MET A 532 -19.75 19.49 -12.86
N ASP A 533 -20.85 18.77 -12.64
CA ASP A 533 -22.20 19.27 -12.89
C ASP A 533 -22.48 20.54 -12.07
N VAL A 534 -22.09 20.57 -10.79
CA VAL A 534 -22.31 21.73 -9.91
C VAL A 534 -21.36 22.89 -10.23
N VAL A 535 -20.08 22.61 -10.52
CA VAL A 535 -19.09 23.65 -10.82
C VAL A 535 -19.42 24.38 -12.12
N CYS A 536 -19.91 23.65 -13.12
CA CYS A 536 -20.31 24.18 -14.41
C CYS A 536 -21.76 24.68 -14.45
N ALA A 537 -22.59 24.37 -13.46
CA ALA A 537 -24.00 24.74 -13.43
C ALA A 537 -24.21 26.25 -13.65
N GLN A 538 -25.14 26.60 -14.56
CA GLN A 538 -25.47 28.00 -14.80
C GLN A 538 -26.05 28.64 -13.55
N GLU A 539 -25.41 29.72 -13.08
CA GLU A 539 -25.73 30.33 -11.79
C GLU A 539 -25.84 29.27 -10.68
N GLY A 540 -24.99 28.23 -10.69
CA GLY A 540 -25.00 27.15 -9.72
C GLY A 540 -26.29 26.33 -9.62
N ARG A 541 -27.24 26.46 -10.56
CA ARG A 541 -28.48 25.68 -10.59
C ARG A 541 -28.25 24.32 -11.26
N LEU A 542 -28.41 23.26 -10.50
CA LEU A 542 -28.18 21.90 -10.98
C LEU A 542 -29.13 21.55 -12.14
N GLY A 543 -28.58 21.12 -13.27
CA GLY A 543 -29.33 20.77 -14.48
C GLY A 543 -29.25 21.81 -15.60
N ASP A 544 -28.76 23.02 -15.32
CA ASP A 544 -28.49 24.03 -16.34
C ASP A 544 -27.04 23.90 -16.84
N GLU A 545 -26.85 23.65 -18.14
CA GLU A 545 -25.52 23.47 -18.73
C GLU A 545 -24.77 24.80 -18.86
N GLY A 546 -23.72 24.99 -18.07
CA GLY A 546 -22.76 26.07 -18.28
C GLY A 546 -21.46 25.58 -18.94
N LEU A 547 -20.88 26.44 -19.77
CA LEU A 547 -19.65 26.15 -20.53
C LEU A 547 -18.35 26.39 -19.74
N ARG A 548 -18.44 26.98 -18.54
CA ARG A 548 -17.30 27.38 -17.70
C ARG A 548 -17.66 27.34 -16.23
N GLN A 549 -16.64 27.48 -15.38
CA GLN A 549 -16.78 27.49 -13.93
C GLN A 549 -17.63 28.68 -13.51
N GLN A 550 -18.68 28.40 -12.73
CA GLN A 550 -19.55 29.42 -12.12
C GLN A 550 -19.60 29.31 -10.61
N VAL A 551 -19.34 28.13 -10.06
CA VAL A 551 -19.33 27.88 -8.63
C VAL A 551 -17.87 27.75 -8.14
N PRO A 552 -17.45 28.53 -7.13
CA PRO A 552 -16.10 28.44 -6.57
C PRO A 552 -15.91 27.12 -5.83
N ILE A 553 -14.70 26.57 -5.92
CA ILE A 553 -14.30 25.35 -5.24
C ILE A 553 -13.17 25.62 -4.24
N TYR A 554 -13.33 25.08 -3.04
CA TYR A 554 -12.36 25.17 -1.96
C TYR A 554 -11.88 23.76 -1.60
N SER A 555 -10.58 23.54 -1.66
CA SER A 555 -9.98 22.20 -1.49
C SER A 555 -9.06 22.17 -0.27
N ALA A 556 -9.35 21.27 0.67
CA ALA A 556 -8.74 21.26 1.99
C ALA A 556 -7.36 20.59 2.05
N CYS A 557 -7.06 19.68 1.13
CA CYS A 557 -5.84 18.86 1.18
C CYS A 557 -5.22 18.73 -0.21
N MET A 558 -3.90 18.95 -0.28
CA MET A 558 -3.13 18.93 -1.52
C MET A 558 -2.21 17.73 -1.67
N ASP A 559 -2.22 16.81 -0.70
CA ASP A 559 -1.33 15.66 -0.69
C ASP A 559 -1.63 14.76 -1.89
N PHE A 560 -0.70 14.71 -2.84
CA PHE A 560 -0.79 13.81 -3.97
C PHE A 560 -0.71 12.35 -3.50
N GLN A 561 0.17 12.08 -2.54
CA GLN A 561 0.35 10.78 -1.91
C GLN A 561 0.56 10.93 -0.40
N TYR A 562 0.17 9.89 0.34
CA TYR A 562 0.38 9.80 1.78
C TYR A 562 0.78 8.37 2.20
N MET A 563 1.37 8.23 3.39
CA MET A 563 1.73 6.94 3.98
C MET A 563 0.57 6.36 4.78
N SER A 564 0.23 5.10 4.50
CA SER A 564 -0.74 4.32 5.29
C SER A 564 -0.07 3.09 5.91
N ASP A 565 -0.88 2.17 6.45
CA ASP A 565 -0.41 0.85 6.90
C ASP A 565 0.21 0.02 5.77
N PHE A 566 -0.06 0.36 4.50
CA PHE A 566 0.53 -0.32 3.35
C PHE A 566 1.94 0.21 3.05
N HIS A 567 2.83 -0.67 2.63
CA HIS A 567 4.26 -0.35 2.42
C HIS A 567 4.55 0.60 1.25
N LEU A 568 3.56 0.86 0.37
CA LEU A 568 3.68 1.84 -0.72
C LEU A 568 2.74 3.02 -0.47
N PRO A 569 3.15 4.26 -0.82
CA PRO A 569 2.29 5.44 -0.71
C PRO A 569 0.94 5.24 -1.40
N ARG A 570 -0.13 5.78 -0.81
CA ARG A 570 -1.50 5.77 -1.37
C ARG A 570 -1.80 7.14 -1.97
N TYR A 571 -2.63 7.19 -3.00
CA TYR A 571 -3.09 8.47 -3.57
C TYR A 571 -4.06 9.17 -2.63
N GLY A 572 -3.89 10.48 -2.48
CA GLY A 572 -4.71 11.33 -1.62
C GLY A 572 -5.56 12.34 -2.40
N ALA A 573 -5.99 13.39 -1.71
CA ALA A 573 -6.83 14.45 -2.27
C ALA A 573 -6.16 15.19 -3.44
N GLY A 574 -4.83 15.31 -3.45
CA GLY A 574 -4.08 15.90 -4.55
C GLY A 574 -4.18 15.09 -5.86
N ALA A 575 -4.34 13.76 -5.78
CA ALA A 575 -4.55 12.93 -6.95
C ALA A 575 -6.00 13.04 -7.47
N PHE A 576 -7.00 13.05 -6.57
CA PHE A 576 -8.39 13.32 -6.92
C PHE A 576 -8.51 14.68 -7.63
N ARG A 577 -7.86 15.72 -7.09
CA ARG A 577 -7.76 17.05 -7.68
C ARG A 577 -7.19 17.01 -9.10
N ALA A 578 -6.07 16.32 -9.30
CA ALA A 578 -5.42 16.24 -10.61
C ALA A 578 -6.36 15.62 -11.67
N VAL A 579 -7.14 14.60 -11.28
CA VAL A 579 -8.15 14.01 -12.16
C VAL A 579 -9.30 14.99 -12.43
N LEU A 580 -9.80 15.68 -11.41
CA LEU A 580 -10.85 16.69 -11.54
C LEU A 580 -10.44 17.83 -12.47
N GLU A 581 -9.24 18.38 -12.30
CA GLU A 581 -8.70 19.45 -13.15
C GLU A 581 -8.52 18.99 -14.59
N HIS A 582 -8.02 17.77 -14.79
CA HIS A 582 -7.86 17.23 -16.14
C HIS A 582 -9.20 17.00 -16.82
N LEU A 583 -10.19 16.45 -16.09
CA LEU A 583 -11.54 16.26 -16.59
C LEU A 583 -12.18 17.59 -16.94
N TYR A 584 -12.07 18.58 -16.05
CA TYR A 584 -12.59 19.92 -16.29
C TYR A 584 -11.99 20.56 -17.54
N HIS A 585 -10.67 20.50 -17.70
CA HIS A 585 -9.99 21.04 -18.88
C HIS A 585 -10.38 20.32 -20.16
N ARG A 586 -10.50 18.97 -20.13
CA ARG A 586 -10.94 18.19 -21.29
C ARG A 586 -12.37 18.50 -21.70
N THR A 587 -13.25 18.79 -20.75
CA THR A 587 -14.67 19.07 -21.00
C THR A 587 -14.92 20.51 -21.43
N THR A 588 -14.23 21.48 -20.82
CA THR A 588 -14.54 22.91 -21.00
C THR A 588 -13.51 23.67 -21.84
N GLY A 589 -12.31 23.12 -22.02
CA GLY A 589 -11.17 23.83 -22.61
C GLY A 589 -10.54 24.88 -21.69
N HIS A 590 -10.98 25.00 -20.43
CA HIS A 590 -10.52 25.98 -19.46
C HIS A 590 -9.77 25.34 -18.28
N HIS A 591 -9.00 26.13 -17.54
CA HIS A 591 -8.40 25.68 -16.28
C HIS A 591 -9.38 25.86 -15.13
N LEU A 592 -9.45 24.86 -14.25
CA LEU A 592 -10.27 24.92 -13.04
C LEU A 592 -9.57 25.78 -11.99
N GLU A 593 -10.21 26.85 -11.53
CA GLU A 593 -9.70 27.69 -10.45
C GLU A 593 -10.18 27.18 -9.09
N GLN A 594 -9.24 26.95 -8.18
CA GLN A 594 -9.56 26.47 -6.83
C GLN A 594 -8.83 27.30 -5.78
N THR A 595 -9.45 27.43 -4.61
CA THR A 595 -8.78 27.98 -3.42
C THR A 595 -8.33 26.84 -2.52
N PHE A 596 -7.05 26.81 -2.20
CA PHE A 596 -6.44 25.72 -1.45
C PHE A 596 -6.30 26.03 0.04
N TYR A 597 -6.43 24.98 0.85
CA TYR A 597 -6.17 24.92 2.28
C TYR A 597 -5.37 23.64 2.58
N GLY A 598 -5.10 23.40 3.87
CA GLY A 598 -4.14 22.39 4.31
C GLY A 598 -2.70 22.83 4.10
N LYS A 599 -1.73 22.02 4.51
CA LYS A 599 -0.32 22.22 4.19
C LYS A 599 -0.10 21.96 2.69
N PRO A 600 0.77 22.72 1.99
CA PRO A 600 1.66 23.79 2.48
C PRO A 600 1.04 25.20 2.51
N GLU A 601 -0.28 25.35 2.38
CA GLU A 601 -0.91 26.65 2.16
C GLU A 601 -0.76 27.61 3.34
N LYS A 602 -0.41 28.86 3.03
CA LYS A 602 -0.18 29.92 4.02
C LYS A 602 -1.37 30.12 4.97
N THR A 603 -2.58 29.99 4.45
CA THR A 603 -3.84 30.12 5.21
C THR A 603 -3.91 29.14 6.38
N SER A 604 -3.33 27.94 6.24
CA SER A 604 -3.29 26.93 7.30
C SER A 604 -2.25 27.27 8.36
N PHE A 605 -1.08 27.78 7.96
CA PHE A 605 -0.04 28.23 8.89
C PHE A 605 -0.49 29.47 9.69
N GLU A 606 -1.12 30.46 9.05
CA GLU A 606 -1.72 31.62 9.72
C GLU A 606 -2.82 31.21 10.73
N TYR A 607 -3.58 30.15 10.41
CA TYR A 607 -4.56 29.61 11.35
C TYR A 607 -3.88 28.97 12.57
N VAL A 608 -2.79 28.22 12.37
CA VAL A 608 -2.01 27.62 13.46
C VAL A 608 -1.29 28.68 14.30
N GLU A 609 -0.76 29.75 13.70
CA GLU A 609 -0.21 30.88 14.44
C GLU A 609 -1.23 31.45 15.42
N LYS A 610 -2.46 31.68 14.94
CA LYS A 610 -3.54 32.17 15.79
C LYS A 610 -3.82 31.23 16.98
N LEU A 611 -3.85 29.91 16.75
CA LEU A 611 -4.04 28.92 17.81
C LEU A 611 -2.88 28.86 18.81
N ILE A 612 -1.65 29.15 18.38
CA ILE A 612 -0.47 29.22 19.23
C ILE A 612 -0.47 30.51 20.05
N ASP A 613 -0.76 31.65 19.42
CA ASP A 613 -0.79 32.96 20.08
C ASP A 613 -1.98 33.07 21.05
N GLU A 614 -3.08 32.33 20.84
CA GLU A 614 -4.17 32.17 21.83
C GLU A 614 -3.75 31.41 23.10
N GLN A 615 -2.66 30.63 23.04
CA GLN A 615 -2.13 29.88 24.18
C GLN A 615 -1.08 30.68 24.98
N HIS A 616 -0.40 31.64 24.35
CA HIS A 616 0.64 32.45 24.99
C HIS A 616 0.88 33.78 24.25
N GLU A 617 0.94 34.90 24.98
CA GLU A 617 1.01 36.24 24.39
C GLU A 617 2.34 36.55 23.66
N ASN A 618 3.46 36.01 24.15
CA ASN A 618 4.80 36.33 23.64
C ASN A 618 5.55 35.10 23.11
N VAL A 619 5.22 34.69 21.87
CA VAL A 619 5.90 33.60 21.15
C VAL A 619 6.87 34.18 20.11
N GLU A 620 8.17 34.00 20.28
CA GLU A 620 9.17 34.56 19.34
C GLU A 620 9.40 33.69 18.10
N ARG A 621 9.18 32.39 18.23
CA ARG A 621 9.51 31.40 17.21
C ARG A 621 8.50 30.27 17.22
N ILE A 622 8.18 29.71 16.05
CA ILE A 622 7.33 28.52 15.93
C ILE A 622 8.09 27.44 15.17
N TYR A 623 8.23 26.27 15.75
CA TYR A 623 8.84 25.12 15.07
C TYR A 623 7.78 24.23 14.43
N MET A 624 7.91 23.98 13.14
CA MET A 624 7.12 22.95 12.45
C MET A 624 7.90 21.63 12.45
N ILE A 625 7.39 20.61 13.11
CA ILE A 625 7.95 19.24 13.07
C ILE A 625 7.17 18.44 12.01
N GLY A 626 7.85 18.02 10.95
CA GLY A 626 7.23 17.33 9.82
C GLY A 626 8.10 16.23 9.23
N ASP A 627 7.53 15.35 8.43
CA ASP A 627 8.24 14.28 7.72
C ASP A 627 8.26 14.50 6.20
N ASN A 628 7.41 15.39 5.68
CA ASN A 628 7.20 15.59 4.26
C ASN A 628 7.73 16.96 3.79
N PRO A 629 8.79 16.99 2.95
CA PRO A 629 9.36 18.24 2.44
C PRO A 629 8.41 19.10 1.62
N LEU A 630 7.46 18.49 0.90
CA LEU A 630 6.54 19.17 -0.02
C LEU A 630 5.31 19.77 0.68
N THR A 631 5.13 19.52 1.98
CA THR A 631 3.97 20.00 2.73
C THR A 631 4.42 20.71 4.00
N ASP A 632 5.02 20.00 4.94
CA ASP A 632 5.42 20.53 6.24
C ASP A 632 6.55 21.56 6.10
N ILE A 633 7.61 21.17 5.40
CA ILE A 633 8.83 21.97 5.31
C ILE A 633 8.63 23.13 4.34
N GLN A 634 8.07 22.86 3.15
CA GLN A 634 7.70 23.88 2.19
C GLN A 634 6.75 24.90 2.81
N GLY A 635 5.72 24.44 3.53
CA GLY A 635 4.72 25.32 4.16
C GLY A 635 5.32 26.21 5.24
N ALA A 636 6.11 25.64 6.16
CA ALA A 636 6.78 26.41 7.20
C ALA A 636 7.80 27.40 6.63
N ASN A 637 8.55 27.00 5.61
CA ASN A 637 9.50 27.88 4.92
C ASN A 637 8.76 29.01 4.17
N GLY A 638 7.63 28.71 3.55
CA GLY A 638 6.80 29.68 2.82
C GLY A 638 6.04 30.65 3.73
N ALA A 639 5.64 30.22 4.93
CA ALA A 639 5.06 31.09 5.95
C ALA A 639 6.09 32.13 6.45
N GLY A 640 7.36 31.73 6.55
CA GLY A 640 8.46 32.62 6.89
C GLY A 640 8.36 33.22 8.31
N GLY A 641 8.97 34.39 8.52
CA GLY A 641 8.88 35.10 9.81
C GLY A 641 9.40 34.27 11.00
N ARG A 642 8.50 33.97 11.95
CA ARG A 642 8.80 33.21 13.18
C ARG A 642 8.96 31.70 12.94
N TRP A 643 8.60 31.18 11.77
CA TRP A 643 8.61 29.75 11.49
C TRP A 643 10.03 29.18 11.29
N LYS A 644 10.29 28.00 11.86
CA LYS A 644 11.47 27.16 11.62
C LYS A 644 11.05 25.71 11.39
N SER A 645 11.51 25.11 10.31
CA SER A 645 11.13 23.76 9.90
C SER A 645 12.11 22.69 10.40
N LEU A 646 11.60 21.65 11.06
CA LEU A 646 12.36 20.50 11.56
C LEU A 646 11.90 19.25 10.79
N LEU A 647 12.76 18.73 9.92
CA LEU A 647 12.47 17.54 9.11
C LEU A 647 12.88 16.27 9.84
N THR A 648 11.90 15.42 10.13
CA THR A 648 12.10 14.11 10.75
C THR A 648 12.41 13.03 9.69
N LEU A 649 13.18 12.01 10.08
CA LEU A 649 13.50 10.85 9.22
C LEU A 649 12.57 9.65 9.51
N SER A 650 11.45 9.89 10.20
CA SER A 650 10.49 8.88 10.63
C SER A 650 9.30 8.70 9.67
N GLY A 651 9.30 9.33 8.50
CA GLY A 651 8.19 9.26 7.55
C GLY A 651 8.58 9.31 6.07
N MET A 652 7.95 10.19 5.29
CA MET A 652 8.02 10.32 3.82
C MET A 652 9.41 10.59 3.27
N HIS A 653 10.23 11.37 3.99
CA HIS A 653 11.59 11.68 3.53
C HIS A 653 12.54 10.48 3.68
N VAL A 654 13.06 9.98 2.55
CA VAL A 654 13.95 8.81 2.50
C VAL A 654 15.39 9.26 2.23
N GLY A 655 16.06 9.85 3.22
CA GLY A 655 17.47 10.22 3.11
C GLY A 655 18.06 10.81 4.39
N PRO A 656 19.37 10.65 4.66
CA PRO A 656 19.98 11.19 5.89
C PRO A 656 20.22 12.70 5.84
N GLY A 657 20.21 13.29 4.64
CA GLY A 657 20.46 14.70 4.40
C GLY A 657 19.18 15.52 4.28
N ASN A 658 19.35 16.82 4.10
CA ASN A 658 18.23 17.73 3.88
C ASN A 658 17.60 17.53 2.49
N HIS A 659 16.34 17.93 2.33
CA HIS A 659 15.69 17.93 1.02
C HIS A 659 16.35 18.97 0.11
N LYS A 660 16.53 18.65 -1.18
CA LYS A 660 17.29 19.50 -2.12
C LYS A 660 16.57 20.81 -2.42
N GLU A 661 15.26 20.75 -2.67
CA GLU A 661 14.47 21.91 -3.12
C GLU A 661 13.84 22.68 -1.96
N HIS A 662 13.56 21.99 -0.85
CA HIS A 662 12.92 22.56 0.33
C HIS A 662 13.72 22.20 1.58
N PRO A 663 14.94 22.77 1.75
CA PRO A 663 15.76 22.46 2.90
C PRO A 663 15.10 22.93 4.20
N ALA A 664 15.00 22.03 5.17
CA ALA A 664 14.55 22.34 6.52
C ALA A 664 15.62 23.12 7.30
N TYR A 665 15.21 23.84 8.34
CA TYR A 665 16.14 24.48 9.29
C TYR A 665 17.05 23.44 9.97
N ARG A 666 16.51 22.26 10.30
CA ARG A 666 17.28 21.14 10.83
C ARG A 666 16.67 19.80 10.41
N VAL A 667 17.51 18.83 10.12
CA VAL A 667 17.12 17.41 9.96
C VAL A 667 17.39 16.68 11.27
N VAL A 668 16.43 15.89 11.73
CA VAL A 668 16.46 15.14 12.98
C VAL A 668 15.93 13.72 12.77
N ALA A 669 16.38 12.75 13.56
CA ALA A 669 15.98 11.36 13.37
C ALA A 669 14.48 11.14 13.64
N ASP A 670 13.94 11.75 14.68
CA ASP A 670 12.56 11.61 15.12
C ASP A 670 12.09 12.80 15.98
N VAL A 671 10.84 12.74 16.44
CA VAL A 671 10.20 13.79 17.24
C VAL A 671 10.89 14.04 18.61
N ASN A 672 11.59 13.07 19.19
CA ASN A 672 12.33 13.29 20.45
C ASN A 672 13.59 14.12 20.20
N GLU A 673 14.30 13.84 19.11
CA GLU A 673 15.46 14.64 18.73
C GLU A 673 15.04 16.05 18.34
N ALA A 674 13.90 16.21 17.66
CA ALA A 674 13.27 17.52 17.43
C ALA A 674 13.04 18.27 18.75
N PHE A 675 12.42 17.62 19.74
CA PHE A 675 12.14 18.22 21.05
C PHE A 675 13.40 18.69 21.78
N LYS A 676 14.44 17.84 21.83
CA LYS A 676 15.74 18.21 22.42
C LYS A 676 16.39 19.38 21.69
N PHE A 677 16.33 19.36 20.35
CA PHE A 677 16.88 20.43 19.53
C PHE A 677 16.18 21.76 19.80
N MET A 678 14.85 21.81 19.82
CA MET A 678 14.10 23.05 20.09
C MET A 678 14.46 23.69 21.42
N LEU A 679 14.56 22.88 22.49
CA LEU A 679 14.96 23.37 23.81
C LEU A 679 16.38 23.95 23.80
N GLN A 680 17.32 23.29 23.13
CA GLN A 680 18.70 23.77 23.01
C GLN A 680 18.79 25.03 22.13
N ASP A 681 18.11 25.04 20.99
CA ASP A 681 18.15 26.13 20.02
C ASP A 681 17.56 27.42 20.59
N PHE A 682 16.44 27.31 21.31
CA PHE A 682 15.84 28.47 21.96
C PHE A 682 16.68 28.99 23.14
N SER A 683 17.30 28.08 23.92
CA SER A 683 18.18 28.48 25.03
C SER A 683 19.45 29.23 24.61
N LYS A 684 19.87 29.10 23.34
CA LYS A 684 21.02 29.84 22.76
C LYS A 684 20.64 31.19 22.19
N GLY A 685 19.34 31.46 22.02
CA GLY A 685 18.81 32.71 21.49
C GLY A 685 18.39 33.71 22.58
N GLN A 686 18.28 33.25 23.83
CA GLN A 686 18.20 34.08 25.05
C GLN A 686 19.61 34.37 25.55
#